data_AF-A0A821FRQ1-F1
#
_entry.id   AF-A0A821FRQ1-F1
#
_cell.length_a   1.000
_cell.length_b   1.000
_cell.length_c   1.000
_cell.angle_alpha   90.00
_cell.angle_beta   90.00
_cell.angle_gamma   90.00
#
_symmetry.space_group_name_H-M   'P 1'
#
loop_
_entity.id
_entity.type
_entity.pdbx_description
1 polymer ?
#
loop_
_entity_poly.entity_id
_entity_poly.type
_entity_poly.pdbx_seq_one_letter_code
_entity_poly.pdbx_strand_id
1 'polypeptide(L)'
;MENYQFVIIGGGISGVTCVESIATFDSTARILLLTGTPLIKAITNYVSKFLEEFDIEEKPFHYLAERFSNLIIQNKVVERLETEKQIIICSDNTQIHYDQLCICTGARPKLLSNTNPYVCGIRDTETVESFQKKLASAKQIVIVGNGGIATELVYEVEHCSVIWAIKDEHISTAFFDEAAARFFLDRIEMVKEKQKMNEKRQKYEMIDQPVDPTHIRTSSTKICGGALGPDWATNRSMKGAFSQPRQVHIEYQVEVKNILTPEQYQQRKLTIENLQSSEEEIQWPVYVELTNGKIFGCDFVVSAIGVTPNVELFLQSADFKLGADGGLLVDETMRTSIKNIFACGDVCTAGWTFAEHWFQMRLWSQARQMGYYAGKCMLAYANNEQDSLAMDFCFELFAHTTKFFNMKVVLLGKYHEKDMKKYDNLIRMTPGEEYIRITLKDGRVHGCIFIGDTELEETFENLILNQIDVSAYELQIISSIDIEQSSLTVIGDKNVTRQSNLITKSFSKLSINGPFYCYVTWTDNKQTMDIYTDNNIHPYVIVHIEQDTLEIAIQFDANFKFTKMDIYLYIHPTIDEIFLGGISTLHSTNVLKTDSLLKLHIQDTSSLILQLDIFNLDALFLSAGTTKLIGHVNDKAIIKYDGIGDVDASQLFCKFVDIEANGLGTIWITGTEECIIKAEGVSIVRYNCTNIHNPQVTGLAKIIPV
;
A
#
# COMPACT_ATOMS: atom_id res chain seq x y z
N MET A 1 4.06 16.07 -44.38
CA MET A 1 4.27 16.14 -42.93
C MET A 1 2.94 15.79 -42.30
N GLU A 2 2.88 14.75 -41.49
CA GLU A 2 1.62 14.36 -40.85
C GLU A 2 1.31 15.35 -39.73
N ASN A 3 0.08 15.86 -39.70
CA ASN A 3 -0.37 16.80 -38.66
C ASN A 3 -1.30 16.08 -37.68
N TYR A 4 -1.06 16.31 -36.39
CA TYR A 4 -1.83 15.74 -35.28
C TYR A 4 -2.24 16.84 -34.32
N GLN A 5 -3.48 16.75 -33.83
CA GLN A 5 -3.99 17.71 -32.85
C GLN A 5 -3.29 17.53 -31.51
N PHE A 6 -3.09 16.27 -31.11
CA PHE A 6 -2.43 15.91 -29.87
C PHE A 6 -1.34 14.88 -30.14
N VAL A 7 -0.11 15.17 -29.71
CA VAL A 7 1.00 14.20 -29.71
C VAL A 7 1.47 13.96 -28.29
N ILE A 8 1.59 12.69 -27.91
CA ILE A 8 2.04 12.27 -26.58
C ILE A 8 3.33 11.47 -26.76
N ILE A 9 4.39 11.81 -26.01
CA ILE A 9 5.67 11.09 -26.04
C ILE A 9 5.82 10.26 -24.77
N GLY A 10 5.75 8.94 -24.91
CA GLY A 10 6.02 7.96 -23.85
C GLY A 10 4.88 6.95 -23.66
N GLY A 11 5.16 5.66 -23.84
CA GLY A 11 4.21 4.56 -23.64
C GLY A 11 4.06 4.07 -22.19
N GLY A 12 4.53 4.86 -21.22
CA GLY A 12 4.35 4.58 -19.79
C GLY A 12 2.95 4.96 -19.28
N ILE A 13 2.71 4.75 -17.99
CA ILE A 13 1.40 4.95 -17.35
C ILE A 13 0.82 6.34 -17.64
N SER A 14 1.59 7.41 -17.40
CA SER A 14 1.10 8.79 -17.60
C SER A 14 0.74 9.07 -19.06
N GLY A 15 1.55 8.61 -20.01
CA GLY A 15 1.28 8.80 -21.44
C GLY A 15 0.10 7.98 -21.94
N VAL A 16 -0.01 6.72 -21.52
CA VAL A 16 -1.15 5.85 -21.83
C VAL A 16 -2.45 6.44 -21.27
N THR A 17 -2.47 6.81 -19.99
CA THR A 17 -3.66 7.42 -19.37
C THR A 17 -4.02 8.75 -20.02
N CYS A 18 -3.04 9.57 -20.43
CA CYS A 18 -3.28 10.82 -21.14
C CYS A 18 -3.99 10.58 -22.49
N VAL A 19 -3.48 9.64 -23.32
CA VAL A 19 -4.13 9.36 -24.61
C VAL A 19 -5.51 8.71 -24.45
N GLU A 20 -5.68 7.82 -23.47
CA GLU A 20 -6.99 7.22 -23.17
C GLU A 20 -8.00 8.29 -22.75
N SER A 21 -7.56 9.26 -21.95
CA SER A 21 -8.42 10.36 -21.51
C SER A 21 -8.86 11.23 -22.68
N ILE A 22 -7.92 11.68 -23.51
CA ILE A 22 -8.24 12.51 -24.69
C ILE A 22 -9.15 11.74 -25.65
N ALA A 23 -8.81 10.49 -25.98
CA ALA A 23 -9.57 9.68 -26.92
C ALA A 23 -10.99 9.34 -26.42
N THR A 24 -11.17 9.23 -25.11
CA THR A 24 -12.48 8.99 -24.49
C THR A 24 -13.35 10.23 -24.52
N PHE A 25 -12.79 11.41 -24.22
CA PHE A 25 -13.57 12.66 -24.14
C PHE A 25 -13.80 13.31 -25.51
N ASP A 26 -12.91 13.10 -26.48
CA ASP A 26 -13.06 13.55 -27.86
C ASP A 26 -12.70 12.43 -28.84
N SER A 27 -13.73 11.76 -29.36
CA SER A 27 -13.58 10.69 -30.36
C SER A 27 -13.25 11.19 -31.76
N THR A 28 -13.28 12.51 -31.99
CA THR A 28 -12.93 13.14 -33.27
C THR A 28 -11.49 13.64 -33.29
N ALA A 29 -10.87 13.79 -32.12
CA ALA A 29 -9.50 14.26 -31.98
C ALA A 29 -8.51 13.34 -32.69
N ARG A 30 -7.56 13.92 -33.43
CA ARG A 30 -6.49 13.15 -34.08
C ARG A 30 -5.28 13.05 -33.16
N ILE A 31 -5.08 11.88 -32.57
CA ILE A 31 -4.10 11.65 -31.50
C ILE A 31 -2.96 10.76 -31.99
N LEU A 32 -1.73 11.10 -31.62
CA LEU A 32 -0.54 10.26 -31.82
C LEU A 32 0.14 9.95 -30.50
N LEU A 33 0.36 8.67 -30.21
CA LEU A 33 1.28 8.21 -29.17
C LEU A 33 2.60 7.76 -29.80
N LEU A 34 3.69 8.41 -29.41
CA LEU A 34 5.05 7.98 -29.73
C LEU A 34 5.59 7.18 -28.55
N THR A 35 5.91 5.90 -28.79
CA THR A 35 6.53 5.02 -27.80
C THR A 35 7.93 4.62 -28.24
N GLY A 36 8.86 4.51 -27.29
CA GLY A 36 10.22 4.04 -27.56
C GLY A 36 10.36 2.51 -27.59
N THR A 37 9.33 1.78 -27.15
CA THR A 37 9.27 0.31 -27.12
C THR A 37 7.95 -0.18 -27.72
N PRO A 38 7.87 -1.43 -28.22
CA PRO A 38 6.63 -1.97 -28.78
C PRO A 38 5.56 -2.30 -27.72
N LEU A 39 5.91 -2.16 -26.43
CA LEU A 39 5.02 -2.42 -25.31
C LEU A 39 4.57 -1.10 -24.68
N ILE A 40 3.34 -1.09 -24.20
CA ILE A 40 2.75 0.01 -23.44
C ILE A 40 2.37 -0.49 -22.05
N LYS A 41 2.28 0.44 -21.09
CA LYS A 41 1.82 0.17 -19.73
C LYS A 41 0.33 0.50 -19.63
N ALA A 42 -0.52 -0.51 -19.77
CA ALA A 42 -1.97 -0.38 -19.66
C ALA A 42 -2.45 -0.62 -18.23
N ILE A 43 -3.51 0.08 -17.84
CA ILE A 43 -4.15 -0.08 -16.54
C ILE A 43 -5.28 -1.11 -16.67
N THR A 44 -5.33 -2.08 -15.77
CA THR A 44 -6.37 -3.12 -15.70
C THR A 44 -6.92 -3.24 -14.28
N ASN A 45 -8.08 -3.89 -14.12
CA ASN A 45 -8.74 -4.12 -12.82
C ASN A 45 -8.88 -2.85 -11.97
N TYR A 46 -9.18 -1.72 -12.62
CA TYR A 46 -9.34 -0.45 -11.94
C TYR A 46 -10.59 -0.48 -11.06
N VAL A 47 -10.40 -0.41 -9.75
CA VAL A 47 -11.47 -0.23 -8.78
C VAL A 47 -11.49 1.24 -8.37
N SER A 48 -12.51 1.96 -8.84
CA SER A 48 -12.75 3.33 -8.43
C SER A 48 -13.48 3.35 -7.08
N LYS A 49 -12.74 3.20 -5.99
CA LYS A 49 -13.12 3.83 -4.70
C LYS A 49 -12.33 5.13 -4.56
N PHE A 50 -12.56 5.93 -3.52
CA PHE A 50 -11.82 7.19 -3.31
C PHE A 50 -10.29 6.96 -3.30
N LEU A 51 -9.84 5.82 -2.76
CA LEU A 51 -8.52 5.24 -3.00
C LEU A 51 -8.45 4.46 -4.32
N GLU A 52 -7.50 4.84 -5.18
CA GLU A 52 -7.24 4.16 -6.44
C GLU A 52 -6.46 2.85 -6.23
N GLU A 53 -7.07 1.73 -6.61
CA GLU A 53 -6.39 0.43 -6.72
C GLU A 53 -6.52 -0.09 -8.15
N PHE A 54 -5.39 -0.47 -8.74
CA PHE A 54 -5.33 -0.98 -10.10
C PHE A 54 -4.07 -1.79 -10.38
N ASP A 55 -4.20 -2.68 -11.35
CA ASP A 55 -3.09 -3.43 -11.92
C ASP A 55 -2.46 -2.66 -13.08
N ILE A 56 -1.14 -2.86 -13.24
CA ILE A 56 -0.40 -2.39 -14.42
C ILE A 56 0.06 -3.60 -15.21
N GLU A 57 -0.36 -3.67 -16.47
CA GLU A 57 0.00 -4.74 -17.39
C GLU A 57 0.74 -4.21 -18.61
N GLU A 58 1.72 -4.99 -19.07
CA GLU A 58 2.31 -4.75 -20.36
C GLU A 58 1.40 -5.30 -21.45
N LYS A 59 1.04 -4.41 -22.38
CA LYS A 59 0.26 -4.77 -23.55
C LYS A 59 1.03 -4.35 -24.80
N PRO A 60 0.87 -5.08 -25.92
CA PRO A 60 1.36 -4.59 -27.20
C PRO A 60 0.58 -3.33 -27.60
N PHE A 61 1.23 -2.40 -28.28
CA PHE A 61 0.64 -1.12 -28.67
C PHE A 61 -0.69 -1.22 -29.46
N HIS A 62 -0.95 -2.31 -30.19
CA HIS A 62 -2.24 -2.49 -30.89
C HIS A 62 -3.45 -2.59 -29.94
N TYR A 63 -3.25 -2.97 -28.68
CA TYR A 63 -4.30 -3.05 -27.66
C TYR A 63 -5.12 -1.75 -27.54
N LEU A 64 -4.45 -0.60 -27.55
CA LEU A 64 -5.12 0.71 -27.49
C LEU A 64 -5.72 1.11 -28.84
N ALA A 65 -5.03 0.82 -29.95
CA ALA A 65 -5.51 1.13 -31.29
C ALA A 65 -6.83 0.41 -31.62
N GLU A 66 -7.07 -0.78 -31.05
CA GLU A 66 -8.33 -1.51 -31.18
C GLU A 66 -9.48 -0.90 -30.37
N ARG A 67 -9.18 -0.19 -29.26
CA ARG A 67 -10.21 0.48 -28.42
C ARG A 67 -10.56 1.88 -28.91
N PHE A 68 -9.62 2.57 -29.54
CA PHE A 68 -9.77 3.97 -29.93
C PHE A 68 -9.42 4.16 -31.40
N SER A 69 -10.43 4.36 -32.25
CA SER A 69 -10.27 4.52 -33.70
C SER A 69 -9.54 5.81 -34.10
N ASN A 70 -9.49 6.80 -33.21
CA ASN A 70 -8.88 8.11 -33.41
C ASN A 70 -7.45 8.21 -32.85
N LEU A 71 -6.92 7.12 -32.30
CA LEU A 71 -5.58 7.00 -31.74
C LEU A 71 -4.65 6.26 -32.70
N ILE A 72 -3.56 6.90 -33.07
CA ILE A 72 -2.46 6.29 -33.82
C ILE A 72 -1.29 6.09 -32.86
N ILE A 73 -0.64 4.92 -32.94
CA ILE A 73 0.51 4.61 -32.08
C ILE A 73 1.68 4.21 -32.97
N GLN A 74 2.83 4.84 -32.75
CA GLN A 74 4.05 4.57 -33.50
C GLN A 74 5.19 4.25 -32.52
N ASN A 75 5.89 3.15 -32.78
CA ASN A 75 7.14 2.82 -32.09
C ASN A 75 8.30 3.59 -32.74
N LYS A 76 8.52 4.82 -32.27
CA LYS A 76 9.57 5.74 -32.75
C LYS A 76 10.20 6.45 -31.58
N VAL A 77 11.53 6.47 -31.55
CA VAL A 77 12.30 7.25 -30.59
C VAL A 77 12.36 8.70 -31.08
N VAL A 78 12.07 9.66 -30.18
CA VAL A 78 12.22 11.09 -30.45
C VAL A 78 13.69 11.48 -30.26
N GLU A 79 14.26 12.21 -31.22
CA GLU A 79 15.64 12.70 -31.18
C GLU A 79 15.75 14.21 -30.95
N ARG A 80 14.77 14.99 -31.42
CA ARG A 80 14.81 16.45 -31.28
C ARG A 80 13.42 17.05 -31.36
N LEU A 81 13.22 18.18 -30.68
CA LEU A 81 12.07 19.06 -30.89
C LEU A 81 12.50 20.35 -31.63
N GLU A 82 11.67 20.82 -32.56
CA GLU A 82 11.74 22.17 -33.10
C GLU A 82 10.50 22.94 -32.61
N THR A 83 10.59 23.53 -31.42
CA THR A 83 9.44 24.12 -30.71
C THR A 83 8.84 25.31 -31.44
N GLU A 84 9.66 26.16 -32.07
CA GLU A 84 9.18 27.30 -32.87
C GLU A 84 8.32 26.89 -34.07
N LYS A 85 8.59 25.70 -34.63
CA LYS A 85 7.86 25.15 -35.78
C LYS A 85 6.83 24.10 -35.40
N GLN A 86 6.75 23.75 -34.11
CA GLN A 86 5.93 22.66 -33.58
C GLN A 86 6.16 21.32 -34.30
N ILE A 87 7.44 20.96 -34.49
CA ILE A 87 7.84 19.71 -35.16
C ILE A 87 8.61 18.80 -34.19
N ILE A 88 8.30 17.51 -34.22
CA ILE A 88 9.05 16.43 -33.58
C ILE A 88 9.87 15.72 -34.66
N ILE A 89 11.15 15.49 -34.38
CA ILE A 89 12.06 14.71 -35.23
C ILE A 89 12.35 13.37 -34.54
N CYS A 90 12.01 12.28 -35.23
CA CYS A 90 12.27 10.93 -34.77
C CYS A 90 13.61 10.38 -35.29
N SER A 91 14.07 9.28 -34.70
CA SER A 91 15.34 8.62 -35.04
C SER A 91 15.45 8.06 -36.45
N ASP A 92 14.31 7.86 -37.12
CA ASP A 92 14.23 7.50 -38.53
C ASP A 92 14.17 8.73 -39.46
N ASN A 93 14.44 9.93 -38.93
CA ASN A 93 14.29 11.25 -39.57
C ASN A 93 12.85 11.62 -39.96
N THR A 94 11.83 10.90 -39.48
CA THR A 94 10.43 11.30 -39.67
C THR A 94 10.17 12.60 -38.94
N GLN A 95 9.42 13.49 -39.59
CA GLN A 95 8.97 14.77 -39.03
C GLN A 95 7.47 14.73 -38.80
N ILE A 96 7.06 15.01 -37.57
CA ILE A 96 5.67 15.01 -37.12
C ILE A 96 5.32 16.42 -36.64
N HIS A 97 4.24 16.99 -37.17
CA HIS A 97 3.72 18.27 -36.69
C HIS A 97 2.69 18.04 -35.58
N TYR A 98 2.69 18.91 -34.57
CA TYR A 98 1.74 18.86 -33.46
C TYR A 98 1.07 20.21 -33.21
N ASP A 99 -0.24 20.21 -32.97
CA ASP A 99 -0.91 21.41 -32.44
C ASP A 99 -0.63 21.55 -30.93
N GLN A 100 -0.67 20.42 -30.20
CA GLN A 100 -0.25 20.31 -28.80
C GLN A 100 0.58 19.05 -28.55
N LEU A 101 1.56 19.16 -27.65
CA LEU A 101 2.48 18.09 -27.26
C LEU A 101 2.41 17.82 -25.76
N CYS A 102 2.33 16.56 -25.34
CA CYS A 102 2.53 16.16 -23.95
C CYS A 102 3.76 15.26 -23.80
N ILE A 103 4.69 15.68 -22.94
CA ILE A 103 5.91 14.93 -22.63
C ILE A 103 5.63 14.00 -21.44
N CYS A 104 5.75 12.70 -21.66
CA CYS A 104 5.48 11.62 -20.69
C CYS A 104 6.65 10.62 -20.63
N THR A 105 7.90 11.10 -20.80
CA THR A 105 9.11 10.26 -20.90
C THR A 105 9.59 9.66 -19.58
N GLY A 106 8.88 9.94 -18.48
CA GLY A 106 9.15 9.39 -17.17
C GLY A 106 10.54 9.74 -16.63
N ALA A 107 11.16 8.78 -15.95
CA ALA A 107 12.43 8.94 -15.27
C ALA A 107 13.25 7.64 -15.31
N ARG A 108 14.57 7.78 -15.26
CA ARG A 108 15.56 6.68 -15.26
C ARG A 108 16.19 6.50 -13.87
N PRO A 109 16.69 5.29 -13.52
CA PRO A 109 17.29 5.07 -12.21
C PRO A 109 18.58 5.87 -12.04
N LYS A 110 18.78 6.45 -10.85
CA LYS A 110 20.06 7.03 -10.44
C LYS A 110 21.04 5.91 -10.16
N LEU A 111 22.17 5.91 -10.86
CA LEU A 111 23.22 4.91 -10.73
C LEU A 111 24.39 5.45 -9.90
N LEU A 112 24.91 4.64 -8.99
CA LEU A 112 26.18 4.91 -8.28
C LEU A 112 27.35 5.09 -9.24
N SER A 113 27.31 4.41 -10.39
CA SER A 113 28.26 4.57 -11.48
C SER A 113 27.59 4.25 -12.82
N ASN A 114 27.76 5.12 -13.81
CA ASN A 114 27.25 4.91 -15.16
C ASN A 114 28.20 4.07 -16.03
N THR A 115 29.45 3.89 -15.60
CA THR A 115 30.50 3.22 -16.39
C THR A 115 30.86 1.85 -15.84
N ASN A 116 30.55 1.55 -14.58
CA ASN A 116 30.88 0.28 -13.97
C ASN A 116 29.87 -0.81 -14.39
N PRO A 117 30.29 -1.89 -15.08
CA PRO A 117 29.39 -2.93 -15.58
C PRO A 117 28.74 -3.78 -14.48
N TYR A 118 29.31 -3.75 -13.26
CA TYR A 118 28.78 -4.43 -12.08
C TYR A 118 27.75 -3.59 -11.31
N VAL A 119 27.44 -2.37 -11.77
CA VAL A 119 26.35 -1.57 -11.21
C VAL A 119 25.14 -1.65 -12.14
N CYS A 120 23.97 -1.99 -11.59
CA CYS A 120 22.71 -1.89 -12.32
C CYS A 120 21.65 -1.15 -11.51
N GLY A 121 20.70 -0.52 -12.19
CA GLY A 121 19.47 0.00 -11.58
C GLY A 121 18.28 -0.79 -12.10
N ILE A 122 17.15 -0.69 -11.40
CA ILE A 122 15.88 -1.31 -11.79
C ILE A 122 14.82 -0.23 -11.91
N ARG A 123 14.08 -0.26 -13.02
CA ARG A 123 13.05 0.74 -13.30
C ARG A 123 11.95 0.28 -14.26
N ASP A 124 12.31 -0.48 -15.27
CA ASP A 124 11.48 -0.94 -16.38
C ASP A 124 11.69 -2.45 -16.61
N THR A 125 10.99 -3.02 -17.59
CA THR A 125 11.01 -4.48 -17.83
C THR A 125 12.38 -4.96 -18.29
N GLU A 126 13.04 -4.19 -19.14
CA GLU A 126 14.35 -4.49 -19.69
C GLU A 126 15.42 -4.53 -18.59
N THR A 127 15.37 -3.58 -17.64
CA THR A 127 16.27 -3.59 -16.48
C THR A 127 15.99 -4.74 -15.53
N VAL A 128 14.74 -5.15 -15.33
CA VAL A 128 14.38 -6.36 -14.55
C VAL A 128 14.92 -7.62 -15.21
N GLU A 129 14.73 -7.79 -16.52
CA GLU A 129 15.24 -8.96 -17.23
C GLU A 129 16.77 -9.05 -17.18
N SER A 130 17.46 -7.91 -17.32
CA SER A 130 18.90 -7.83 -17.15
C SER A 130 19.32 -8.22 -15.73
N PHE A 131 18.60 -7.73 -14.72
CA PHE A 131 18.82 -8.10 -13.32
C PHE A 131 18.61 -9.60 -13.09
N GLN A 132 17.52 -10.21 -13.58
CA GLN A 132 17.24 -11.64 -13.43
C GLN A 132 18.34 -12.52 -14.04
N LYS A 133 18.83 -12.16 -15.23
CA LYS A 133 19.94 -12.87 -15.89
C LYS A 133 21.22 -12.83 -15.05
N LYS A 134 21.55 -11.68 -14.45
CA LYS A 134 22.70 -11.54 -13.54
C LYS A 134 22.49 -12.31 -12.23
N LEU A 135 21.30 -12.20 -11.66
CA LEU A 135 20.94 -12.83 -10.39
C LEU A 135 21.04 -14.35 -10.47
N ALA A 136 20.62 -14.98 -11.57
CA ALA A 136 20.59 -16.44 -11.73
C ALA A 136 21.92 -17.16 -11.41
N SER A 137 23.06 -16.49 -11.59
CA SER A 137 24.40 -17.01 -11.26
C SER A 137 25.00 -16.44 -9.98
N ALA A 138 24.34 -15.45 -9.36
CA ALA A 138 24.87 -14.71 -8.23
C ALA A 138 24.67 -15.45 -6.90
N LYS A 139 25.69 -15.39 -6.05
CA LYS A 139 25.71 -15.88 -4.68
C LYS A 139 25.51 -14.74 -3.68
N GLN A 140 25.98 -13.54 -3.98
CA GLN A 140 25.85 -12.37 -3.11
C GLN A 140 25.69 -11.07 -3.91
N ILE A 141 24.73 -10.24 -3.51
CA ILE A 141 24.51 -8.91 -4.09
C ILE A 141 24.52 -7.83 -3.02
N VAL A 142 24.91 -6.62 -3.40
CA VAL A 142 24.76 -5.43 -2.54
C VAL A 142 23.65 -4.56 -3.13
N ILE A 143 22.59 -4.32 -2.36
CA ILE A 143 21.51 -3.38 -2.70
C ILE A 143 21.76 -2.08 -1.96
N VAL A 144 21.80 -0.97 -2.69
CA VAL A 144 22.09 0.36 -2.14
C VAL A 144 20.89 1.26 -2.33
N GLY A 145 20.39 1.83 -1.23
CA GLY A 145 19.24 2.72 -1.23
C GLY A 145 18.07 2.14 -0.46
N ASN A 146 17.13 3.00 -0.08
CA ASN A 146 16.11 2.73 0.94
C ASN A 146 14.68 3.06 0.46
N GLY A 147 14.47 3.03 -0.86
CA GLY A 147 13.16 3.28 -1.49
C GLY A 147 12.43 1.98 -1.84
N GLY A 148 11.22 2.09 -2.41
CA GLY A 148 10.31 0.97 -2.60
C GLY A 148 10.91 -0.19 -3.41
N ILE A 149 11.65 0.12 -4.49
CA ILE A 149 12.35 -0.90 -5.28
C ILE A 149 13.39 -1.66 -4.45
N ALA A 150 14.13 -0.99 -3.57
CA ALA A 150 15.10 -1.65 -2.70
C ALA A 150 14.39 -2.58 -1.70
N THR A 151 13.35 -2.05 -1.05
CA THR A 151 12.51 -2.76 -0.08
C THR A 151 11.92 -4.04 -0.68
N GLU A 152 11.32 -3.93 -1.87
CA GLU A 152 10.75 -5.06 -2.59
C GLU A 152 11.83 -6.05 -3.03
N LEU A 153 12.96 -5.59 -3.58
CA LEU A 153 14.04 -6.49 -4.00
C LEU A 153 14.60 -7.31 -2.85
N VAL A 154 14.82 -6.69 -1.70
CA VAL A 154 15.30 -7.40 -0.49
C VAL A 154 14.32 -8.50 -0.10
N TYR A 155 13.02 -8.24 -0.24
CA TYR A 155 11.99 -9.24 0.01
C TYR A 155 11.82 -10.25 -1.14
N GLU A 156 12.11 -9.89 -2.38
CA GLU A 156 11.84 -10.73 -3.55
C GLU A 156 12.98 -11.70 -3.90
N VAL A 157 14.22 -11.30 -3.65
CA VAL A 157 15.39 -12.13 -3.95
C VAL A 157 15.43 -13.37 -3.05
N GLU A 158 15.61 -14.53 -3.68
CA GLU A 158 15.78 -15.84 -3.04
C GLU A 158 17.10 -16.48 -3.49
N HIS A 159 17.63 -17.44 -2.73
CA HIS A 159 18.85 -18.19 -3.09
C HIS A 159 20.05 -17.27 -3.42
N CYS A 160 20.15 -16.13 -2.75
CA CYS A 160 21.25 -15.18 -2.87
C CYS A 160 21.40 -14.46 -1.52
N SER A 161 22.64 -14.23 -1.09
CA SER A 161 22.95 -13.37 0.06
C SER A 161 22.72 -11.92 -0.34
N VAL A 162 21.96 -11.18 0.46
CA VAL A 162 21.63 -9.77 0.19
C VAL A 162 22.24 -8.90 1.27
N ILE A 163 23.12 -8.00 0.88
CA ILE A 163 23.62 -6.93 1.74
C ILE A 163 22.87 -5.66 1.38
N TRP A 164 22.05 -5.16 2.30
CA TRP A 164 21.27 -3.96 2.12
C TRP A 164 21.94 -2.78 2.83
N ALA A 165 22.60 -1.92 2.04
CA ALA A 165 23.27 -0.73 2.55
C ALA A 165 22.34 0.49 2.46
N ILE A 166 22.02 1.07 3.62
CA ILE A 166 21.12 2.23 3.74
C ILE A 166 21.76 3.35 4.54
N LYS A 167 21.48 4.58 4.15
CA LYS A 167 22.01 5.79 4.80
C LYS A 167 21.23 6.22 6.05
N ASP A 168 20.08 5.61 6.27
CA ASP A 168 19.11 5.99 7.29
C ASP A 168 19.19 5.05 8.52
N GLU A 169 18.53 5.43 9.61
CA GLU A 169 18.50 4.67 10.87
C GLU A 169 17.54 3.48 10.83
N HIS A 170 16.57 3.52 9.92
CA HIS A 170 15.57 2.48 9.72
C HIS A 170 15.27 2.25 8.24
N ILE A 171 14.68 1.09 7.94
CA ILE A 171 14.38 0.69 6.56
C ILE A 171 13.20 1.47 5.99
N SER A 172 13.20 1.64 4.66
CA SER A 172 12.12 2.22 3.86
C SER A 172 11.62 3.58 4.33
N THR A 173 12.53 4.48 4.73
CA THR A 173 12.19 5.81 5.33
C THR A 173 11.34 6.72 4.45
N ALA A 174 11.32 6.47 3.13
CA ALA A 174 10.43 7.17 2.21
C ALA A 174 8.94 6.82 2.41
N PHE A 175 8.64 5.70 3.09
CA PHE A 175 7.29 5.17 3.28
C PHE A 175 6.96 4.95 4.76
N PHE A 176 7.96 4.60 5.58
CA PHE A 176 7.77 4.16 6.96
C PHE A 176 8.51 5.05 7.97
N ASP A 177 7.89 5.20 9.13
CA ASP A 177 8.57 5.64 10.34
C ASP A 177 9.33 4.45 10.97
N GLU A 178 10.01 4.71 12.09
CA GLU A 178 10.79 3.69 12.78
C GLU A 178 9.91 2.53 13.28
N ALA A 179 8.70 2.83 13.77
CA ALA A 179 7.79 1.82 14.31
C ALA A 179 7.24 0.89 13.20
N ALA A 180 6.79 1.43 12.07
CA ALA A 180 6.38 0.63 10.91
C ALA A 180 7.56 -0.15 10.31
N ALA A 181 8.76 0.42 10.30
CA ALA A 181 9.96 -0.29 9.85
C ALA A 181 10.26 -1.50 10.75
N ARG A 182 10.17 -1.35 12.07
CA ARG A 182 10.33 -2.44 13.04
C ARG A 182 9.27 -3.53 12.84
N PHE A 183 8.02 -3.17 12.56
CA PHE A 183 6.95 -4.11 12.25
C PHE A 183 7.31 -5.08 11.11
N PHE A 184 8.07 -4.62 10.10
CA PHE A 184 8.48 -5.44 8.98
C PHE A 184 9.77 -6.25 9.18
N LEU A 185 10.58 -5.97 10.20
CA LEU A 185 11.88 -6.64 10.40
C LEU A 185 11.72 -8.16 10.52
N ASP A 186 10.71 -8.63 11.27
CA ASP A 186 10.45 -10.07 11.46
C ASP A 186 10.07 -10.75 10.13
N ARG A 187 9.47 -10.02 9.18
CA ARG A 187 9.09 -10.53 7.86
C ARG A 187 10.24 -10.56 6.86
N ILE A 188 11.32 -9.83 7.10
CA ILE A 188 12.53 -9.89 6.26
C ILE A 188 13.22 -11.26 6.39
N GLU A 189 13.07 -11.94 7.51
CA GLU A 189 13.69 -13.25 7.72
C GLU A 189 12.76 -14.43 7.39
N MET A 190 11.46 -14.18 7.20
CA MET A 190 10.48 -15.23 6.90
C MET A 190 10.71 -15.89 5.53
N VAL A 191 10.68 -17.22 5.52
CA VAL A 191 10.67 -18.02 4.28
C VAL A 191 9.30 -17.86 3.61
N LYS A 192 9.30 -17.46 2.34
CA LYS A 192 8.07 -17.34 1.55
C LYS A 192 7.35 -18.69 1.46
N GLU A 193 6.15 -18.78 2.03
CA GLU A 193 5.24 -19.87 1.72
C GLU A 193 4.71 -19.69 0.29
N LYS A 194 4.67 -20.77 -0.50
CA LYS A 194 4.12 -20.73 -1.86
C LYS A 194 2.62 -20.44 -1.81
N GLN A 195 2.22 -19.19 -1.98
CA GLN A 195 0.83 -18.86 -2.28
C GLN A 195 0.51 -19.37 -3.70
N LYS A 196 -0.48 -20.27 -3.80
CA LYS A 196 -1.13 -20.60 -5.07
C LYS A 196 -2.13 -19.50 -5.39
N MET A 197 -1.75 -18.55 -6.24
CA MET A 197 -2.73 -17.73 -6.95
C MET A 197 -2.88 -18.26 -8.38
N ASN A 198 -4.12 -18.61 -8.73
CA ASN A 198 -4.54 -18.86 -10.10
C ASN A 198 -4.74 -17.51 -10.77
N GLU A 199 -3.81 -17.08 -11.63
CA GLU A 199 -4.14 -16.25 -12.79
C GLU A 199 -2.95 -16.20 -13.77
N LYS A 200 -3.18 -16.70 -14.99
CA LYS A 200 -2.18 -16.78 -16.05
C LYS A 200 -2.06 -15.42 -16.74
N ARG A 201 -1.08 -14.59 -16.36
CA ARG A 201 -0.58 -13.54 -17.26
C ARG A 201 0.23 -14.19 -18.40
N GLN A 202 -0.16 -13.95 -19.66
CA GLN A 202 0.61 -14.41 -20.81
C GLN A 202 1.91 -13.60 -20.91
N LYS A 203 3.06 -14.28 -20.85
CA LYS A 203 4.35 -13.70 -21.23
C LYS A 203 4.37 -13.54 -22.75
N TYR A 204 4.60 -12.33 -23.24
CA TYR A 204 4.92 -12.11 -24.65
C TYR A 204 6.44 -12.11 -24.79
N GLU A 205 6.99 -13.11 -25.47
CA GLU A 205 8.40 -13.09 -25.87
C GLU A 205 8.55 -12.13 -27.07
N MET A 206 9.55 -11.26 -27.00
CA MET A 206 9.97 -10.48 -28.16
C MET A 206 10.49 -11.45 -29.23
N ILE A 207 9.83 -11.49 -30.40
CA ILE A 207 10.40 -12.17 -31.57
C ILE A 207 11.56 -11.30 -32.06
N ASP A 208 12.78 -11.71 -31.72
CA ASP A 208 14.00 -11.17 -32.31
C ASP A 208 13.95 -11.35 -33.83
N GLN A 209 13.79 -10.25 -34.57
CA GLN A 209 14.33 -10.22 -35.93
C GLN A 209 15.85 -10.03 -35.81
N PRO A 210 16.66 -10.81 -36.53
CA PRO A 210 18.11 -10.75 -36.40
C PRO A 210 18.61 -9.38 -36.88
N VAL A 211 19.04 -8.54 -35.94
CA VAL A 211 19.79 -7.31 -36.23
C VAL A 211 21.26 -7.71 -36.39
N ASP A 212 21.80 -7.37 -37.57
CA ASP A 212 23.20 -7.59 -37.93
C ASP A 212 24.16 -6.99 -36.87
N PRO A 213 25.05 -7.79 -36.24
CA PRO A 213 25.97 -7.33 -35.21
C PRO A 213 26.98 -6.27 -35.67
N THR A 214 27.08 -5.99 -36.97
CA THR A 214 28.10 -5.09 -37.55
C THR A 214 27.70 -3.61 -37.57
N HIS A 215 26.50 -3.26 -37.11
CA HIS A 215 26.04 -1.87 -37.00
C HIS A 215 25.82 -1.40 -35.54
N ILE A 216 26.77 -1.68 -34.64
CA ILE A 216 26.90 -0.92 -33.39
C ILE A 216 27.58 0.42 -33.73
N ARG A 217 26.82 1.36 -34.31
CA ARG A 217 27.21 2.77 -34.27
C ARG A 217 26.97 3.26 -32.84
N THR A 218 28.04 3.74 -32.24
CA THR A 218 28.04 4.53 -31.00
C THR A 218 27.03 5.68 -31.10
N SER A 219 25.83 5.46 -30.56
CA SER A 219 24.90 6.52 -30.20
C SER A 219 24.50 6.30 -28.74
N SER A 220 24.62 7.35 -27.95
CA SER A 220 24.60 7.37 -26.48
C SER A 220 23.19 7.36 -25.89
N THR A 221 22.17 6.91 -26.61
CA THR A 221 20.77 6.92 -26.15
C THR A 221 20.29 5.50 -25.89
N LYS A 222 20.49 5.03 -24.66
CA LYS A 222 19.87 3.80 -24.16
C LYS A 222 18.36 4.06 -24.09
N ILE A 223 17.58 3.40 -24.94
CA ILE A 223 16.11 3.47 -24.93
C ILE A 223 15.65 3.02 -23.54
N CYS A 224 14.85 3.86 -22.86
CA CYS A 224 14.30 3.57 -21.54
C CYS A 224 12.83 3.16 -21.68
N GLY A 225 12.43 2.08 -21.01
CA GLY A 225 11.06 1.60 -20.99
C GLY A 225 10.17 2.38 -20.02
N GLY A 226 8.88 2.02 -20.01
CA GLY A 226 7.94 2.53 -19.01
C GLY A 226 8.20 1.92 -17.63
N ALA A 227 7.90 2.69 -16.58
CA ALA A 227 8.01 2.26 -15.19
C ALA A 227 7.33 0.91 -14.92
N LEU A 228 7.92 0.14 -14.01
CA LEU A 228 7.28 -1.02 -13.40
C LEU A 228 6.06 -0.59 -12.55
N GLY A 229 5.02 -1.42 -12.54
CA GLY A 229 3.87 -1.26 -11.65
C GLY A 229 4.02 -2.01 -10.32
N PRO A 230 2.99 -2.01 -9.46
CA PRO A 230 3.06 -2.58 -8.11
C PRO A 230 3.43 -4.07 -8.09
N ASP A 231 2.90 -4.87 -9.01
CA ASP A 231 3.11 -6.33 -9.04
C ASP A 231 4.25 -6.77 -9.97
N TRP A 232 5.29 -5.95 -10.12
CA TRP A 232 6.32 -6.18 -11.14
C TRP A 232 7.17 -7.45 -10.93
N ALA A 233 7.36 -7.85 -9.68
CA ALA A 233 8.07 -9.07 -9.30
C ALA A 233 7.16 -10.31 -9.40
N THR A 234 5.84 -10.12 -9.40
CA THR A 234 4.86 -11.21 -9.44
C THR A 234 5.06 -12.07 -10.69
N ASN A 235 5.13 -13.40 -10.51
CA ASN A 235 5.40 -14.39 -11.56
C ASN A 235 6.80 -14.34 -12.20
N ARG A 236 7.77 -13.66 -11.58
CA ARG A 236 9.18 -13.65 -12.01
C ARG A 236 10.03 -14.48 -11.05
N SER A 237 10.94 -15.27 -11.59
CA SER A 237 11.93 -16.00 -10.78
C SER A 237 13.04 -15.03 -10.37
N MET A 238 13.12 -14.73 -9.08
CA MET A 238 14.18 -13.90 -8.46
C MET A 238 15.15 -14.77 -7.66
N LYS A 239 15.64 -15.85 -8.28
CA LYS A 239 16.46 -16.86 -7.62
C LYS A 239 17.93 -16.74 -8.04
N GLY A 240 18.81 -16.66 -7.05
CA GLY A 240 20.24 -16.79 -7.23
C GLY A 240 20.76 -18.23 -7.27
N ALA A 241 22.08 -18.37 -7.23
CA ALA A 241 22.79 -19.64 -7.32
C ALA A 241 23.19 -20.24 -5.96
N PHE A 242 22.78 -19.63 -4.85
CA PHE A 242 23.16 -20.05 -3.50
C PHE A 242 22.27 -21.22 -3.01
N SER A 243 22.89 -22.24 -2.41
CA SER A 243 22.22 -23.49 -2.02
C SER A 243 21.42 -23.39 -0.71
N GLN A 244 21.78 -22.45 0.17
CA GLN A 244 21.09 -22.21 1.44
C GLN A 244 19.90 -21.24 1.26
N PRO A 245 18.92 -21.24 2.17
CA PRO A 245 17.85 -20.24 2.18
C PRO A 245 18.41 -18.81 2.29
N ARG A 246 17.60 -17.82 1.91
CA ARG A 246 17.96 -16.40 1.87
C ARG A 246 18.60 -15.93 3.18
N GLN A 247 19.66 -15.12 3.07
CA GLN A 247 20.25 -14.36 4.17
C GLN A 247 20.26 -12.88 3.80
N VAL A 248 19.67 -12.03 4.64
CA VAL A 248 19.67 -10.57 4.48
C VAL A 248 20.50 -9.96 5.60
N HIS A 249 21.53 -9.18 5.25
CA HIS A 249 22.28 -8.34 6.18
C HIS A 249 21.96 -6.89 5.89
N ILE A 250 21.53 -6.14 6.89
CA ILE A 250 21.23 -4.71 6.75
C ILE A 250 22.36 -3.92 7.41
N GLU A 251 22.97 -3.02 6.65
CA GLU A 251 23.96 -2.07 7.16
C GLU A 251 23.33 -0.68 7.16
N TYR A 252 23.13 -0.14 8.37
CA TYR A 252 22.49 1.15 8.62
C TYR A 252 23.49 2.31 8.62
N GLN A 253 23.00 3.53 8.39
CA GLN A 253 23.79 4.77 8.46
C GLN A 253 25.09 4.74 7.63
N VAL A 254 25.04 4.13 6.44
CA VAL A 254 26.18 3.99 5.53
C VAL A 254 25.87 4.52 4.14
N GLU A 255 26.91 5.02 3.48
CA GLU A 255 26.90 5.28 2.04
C GLU A 255 28.01 4.48 1.37
N VAL A 256 27.86 4.26 0.05
CA VAL A 256 28.94 3.68 -0.74
C VAL A 256 30.03 4.72 -0.93
N LYS A 257 31.21 4.44 -0.38
CA LYS A 257 32.39 5.28 -0.51
C LYS A 257 33.18 4.96 -1.77
N ASN A 258 33.41 3.67 -2.06
CA ASN A 258 34.08 3.22 -3.29
C ASN A 258 33.49 1.91 -3.80
N ILE A 259 33.51 1.74 -5.12
CA ILE A 259 33.28 0.45 -5.79
C ILE A 259 34.61 0.04 -6.42
N LEU A 260 35.20 -1.05 -5.92
CA LEU A 260 36.57 -1.47 -6.21
C LEU A 260 36.59 -2.71 -7.09
N THR A 261 37.54 -2.74 -8.03
CA THR A 261 37.91 -3.97 -8.76
C THR A 261 38.71 -4.91 -7.85
N PRO A 262 38.85 -6.20 -8.19
CA PRO A 262 39.66 -7.14 -7.40
C PRO A 262 41.12 -6.69 -7.24
N GLU A 263 41.69 -6.10 -8.29
CA GLU A 263 43.05 -5.55 -8.30
C GLU A 263 43.18 -4.37 -7.33
N GLN A 264 42.22 -3.45 -7.34
CA GLN A 264 42.20 -2.29 -6.45
C GLN A 264 42.03 -2.71 -4.99
N TYR A 265 41.18 -3.71 -4.73
CA TYR A 265 41.01 -4.29 -3.40
C TYR A 265 42.32 -4.92 -2.89
N GLN A 266 42.97 -5.76 -3.69
CA GLN A 266 44.24 -6.42 -3.32
C GLN A 266 45.37 -5.41 -3.06
N GLN A 267 45.47 -4.36 -3.89
CA GLN A 267 46.49 -3.31 -3.72
C GLN A 267 46.34 -2.54 -2.41
N ARG A 268 45.09 -2.32 -1.96
CA ARG A 268 44.81 -1.57 -0.73
C ARG A 268 44.94 -2.41 0.55
N LYS A 269 45.17 -3.73 0.45
CA LYS A 269 45.31 -4.67 1.58
C LYS A 269 44.17 -4.55 2.60
N LEU A 270 42.95 -4.39 2.10
CA LEU A 270 41.77 -4.22 2.92
C LEU A 270 41.25 -5.59 3.41
N THR A 271 40.51 -5.60 4.52
CA THR A 271 39.86 -6.81 5.06
C THR A 271 38.39 -6.81 4.66
N ILE A 272 37.89 -7.93 4.13
CA ILE A 272 36.47 -8.12 3.84
C ILE A 272 35.70 -8.58 5.07
N GLU A 273 34.46 -8.11 5.17
CA GLU A 273 33.46 -8.67 6.07
C GLU A 273 32.92 -9.98 5.48
N ASN A 274 33.28 -11.10 6.09
CA ASN A 274 32.77 -12.42 5.72
C ASN A 274 31.52 -12.73 6.53
N LEU A 275 30.36 -12.60 5.88
CA LEU A 275 29.07 -12.99 6.46
C LEU A 275 28.82 -14.51 6.40
N GLN A 276 29.70 -15.27 5.74
CA GLN A 276 29.63 -16.72 5.57
C GLN A 276 30.75 -17.41 6.33
N SER A 277 30.45 -18.57 6.93
CA SER A 277 31.34 -19.35 7.79
C SER A 277 32.26 -20.33 7.04
N SER A 278 32.32 -20.29 5.70
CA SER A 278 33.17 -21.20 4.93
C SER A 278 34.64 -20.75 4.93
N GLU A 279 35.55 -21.69 5.13
CA GLU A 279 37.02 -21.49 5.14
C GLU A 279 37.62 -21.21 3.74
N GLU A 280 36.81 -21.22 2.66
CA GLU A 280 37.28 -20.93 1.31
C GLU A 280 37.31 -19.42 1.02
N GLU A 281 38.47 -18.94 0.55
CA GLU A 281 38.68 -17.54 0.15
C GLU A 281 37.97 -17.27 -1.19
N ILE A 282 36.70 -16.81 -1.12
CA ILE A 282 35.90 -16.49 -2.31
C ILE A 282 36.43 -15.19 -2.93
N GLN A 283 36.92 -15.26 -4.17
CA GLN A 283 37.25 -14.08 -4.95
C GLN A 283 36.00 -13.51 -5.63
N TRP A 284 35.62 -12.29 -5.26
CA TRP A 284 34.48 -11.58 -5.84
C TRP A 284 34.89 -10.72 -7.05
N PRO A 285 34.00 -10.52 -8.04
CA PRO A 285 34.26 -9.65 -9.17
C PRO A 285 34.22 -8.15 -8.82
N VAL A 286 33.51 -7.77 -7.76
CA VAL A 286 33.43 -6.39 -7.29
C VAL A 286 33.41 -6.34 -5.77
N TYR A 287 34.00 -5.28 -5.19
CA TYR A 287 34.01 -5.02 -3.75
C TYR A 287 33.43 -3.63 -3.48
N VAL A 288 32.60 -3.51 -2.45
CA VAL A 288 31.94 -2.26 -2.05
C VAL A 288 32.51 -1.81 -0.71
N GLU A 289 33.19 -0.66 -0.69
CA GLU A 289 33.66 0.00 0.53
C GLU A 289 32.58 0.98 1.01
N LEU A 290 32.15 0.83 2.25
CA LEU A 290 31.17 1.70 2.89
C LEU A 290 31.84 2.81 3.72
N THR A 291 31.10 3.87 4.03
CA THR A 291 31.59 5.01 4.82
C THR A 291 32.04 4.65 6.23
N ASN A 292 31.51 3.57 6.81
CA ASN A 292 31.93 3.06 8.12
C ASN A 292 33.20 2.19 8.06
N GLY A 293 33.81 2.03 6.88
CA GLY A 293 35.05 1.27 6.68
C GLY A 293 34.85 -0.22 6.42
N LYS A 294 33.63 -0.75 6.57
CA LYS A 294 33.31 -2.15 6.20
C LYS A 294 33.38 -2.33 4.69
N ILE A 295 33.81 -3.51 4.27
CA ILE A 295 33.95 -3.87 2.85
C ILE A 295 33.29 -5.20 2.58
N PHE A 296 32.45 -5.23 1.56
CA PHE A 296 31.73 -6.42 1.14
C PHE A 296 32.11 -6.80 -0.29
N GLY A 297 32.47 -8.06 -0.51
CA GLY A 297 32.59 -8.61 -1.87
C GLY A 297 31.23 -9.08 -2.38
N CYS A 298 30.93 -8.88 -3.66
CA CYS A 298 29.67 -9.32 -4.25
C CYS A 298 29.80 -9.56 -5.76
N ASP A 299 28.79 -10.20 -6.34
CA ASP A 299 28.71 -10.44 -7.78
C ASP A 299 28.38 -9.15 -8.56
N PHE A 300 27.48 -8.33 -8.01
CA PHE A 300 27.13 -7.02 -8.54
C PHE A 300 26.39 -6.15 -7.51
N VAL A 301 26.26 -4.86 -7.82
CA VAL A 301 25.61 -3.84 -7.00
C VAL A 301 24.32 -3.37 -7.66
N VAL A 302 23.23 -3.35 -6.90
CA VAL A 302 21.96 -2.74 -7.32
C VAL A 302 21.86 -1.34 -6.75
N SER A 303 21.80 -0.35 -7.63
CA SER A 303 21.61 1.06 -7.30
C SER A 303 20.12 1.41 -7.30
N ALA A 304 19.55 1.55 -6.11
CA ALA A 304 18.14 1.88 -5.85
C ALA A 304 18.02 3.21 -5.07
N ILE A 305 18.80 4.22 -5.47
CA ILE A 305 18.94 5.52 -4.79
C ILE A 305 18.03 6.63 -5.37
N GLY A 306 16.91 6.23 -5.98
CA GLY A 306 15.95 7.13 -6.63
C GLY A 306 16.12 7.22 -8.14
N VAL A 307 15.44 8.20 -8.76
CA VAL A 307 15.36 8.36 -10.21
C VAL A 307 15.68 9.80 -10.64
N THR A 308 16.06 9.96 -11.90
CA THR A 308 16.28 11.26 -12.57
C THR A 308 15.28 11.41 -13.72
N PRO A 309 14.57 12.55 -13.81
CA PRO A 309 13.70 12.89 -14.95
C PRO A 309 14.38 12.72 -16.31
N ASN A 310 13.66 12.19 -17.29
CA ASN A 310 14.15 12.08 -18.67
C ASN A 310 13.87 13.37 -19.46
N VAL A 311 14.63 14.43 -19.16
CA VAL A 311 14.44 15.79 -19.70
C VAL A 311 15.51 16.21 -20.70
N GLU A 312 16.67 15.54 -20.73
CA GLU A 312 17.88 16.00 -21.39
C GLU A 312 17.68 16.28 -22.89
N LEU A 313 16.91 15.42 -23.55
CA LEU A 313 16.55 15.57 -24.97
C LEU A 313 15.86 16.91 -25.27
N PHE A 314 14.94 17.29 -24.40
CA PHE A 314 14.11 18.48 -24.57
C PHE A 314 14.87 19.76 -24.23
N LEU A 315 15.77 19.68 -23.25
CA LEU A 315 16.65 20.79 -22.87
C LEU A 315 17.66 21.17 -23.96
N GLN A 316 18.02 20.24 -24.84
CA GLN A 316 18.82 20.56 -26.04
C GLN A 316 18.01 21.34 -27.10
N SER A 317 16.69 21.25 -27.03
CA SER A 317 15.78 21.75 -28.05
C SER A 317 15.14 23.09 -27.69
N ALA A 318 14.91 23.36 -26.40
CA ALA A 318 14.34 24.61 -25.91
C ALA A 318 14.71 24.87 -24.44
N ASP A 319 14.55 26.11 -24.00
CA ASP A 319 14.80 26.55 -22.62
C ASP A 319 13.58 26.28 -21.73
N PHE A 320 13.43 25.02 -21.30
CA PHE A 320 12.39 24.65 -20.35
C PHE A 320 12.75 25.10 -18.93
N LYS A 321 11.78 25.68 -18.22
CA LYS A 321 11.90 25.88 -16.77
C LYS A 321 11.91 24.52 -16.07
N LEU A 322 12.82 24.36 -15.11
CA LEU A 322 12.99 23.13 -14.35
C LEU A 322 12.63 23.34 -12.88
N GLY A 323 12.07 22.30 -12.26
CA GLY A 323 11.92 22.20 -10.81
C GLY A 323 13.24 21.91 -10.11
N ALA A 324 13.23 21.98 -8.77
CA ALA A 324 14.43 21.77 -7.95
C ALA A 324 15.03 20.35 -8.07
N ASP A 325 14.22 19.37 -8.47
CA ASP A 325 14.61 17.98 -8.70
C ASP A 325 15.02 17.70 -10.16
N GLY A 326 15.04 18.73 -11.01
CA GLY A 326 15.42 18.66 -12.42
C GLY A 326 14.30 18.21 -13.37
N GLY A 327 13.06 18.08 -12.89
CA GLY A 327 11.91 17.78 -13.75
C GLY A 327 11.42 19.02 -14.51
N LEU A 328 10.69 18.82 -15.61
CA LEU A 328 10.04 19.92 -16.33
C LEU A 328 9.02 20.59 -15.40
N LEU A 329 9.18 21.89 -15.12
CA LEU A 329 8.24 22.61 -14.27
C LEU A 329 6.92 22.80 -15.01
N VAL A 330 5.82 22.39 -14.39
CA VAL A 330 4.47 22.53 -14.93
C VAL A 330 3.57 23.36 -14.02
N ASP A 331 2.66 24.14 -14.61
CA ASP A 331 1.62 24.86 -13.86
C ASP A 331 0.44 23.95 -13.47
N GLU A 332 -0.56 24.51 -12.78
CA GLU A 332 -1.78 23.84 -12.36
C GLU A 332 -2.62 23.28 -13.52
N THR A 333 -2.29 23.61 -14.78
CA THR A 333 -2.92 23.07 -16.00
C THR A 333 -1.99 22.12 -16.76
N MET A 334 -0.96 21.60 -16.09
CA MET A 334 0.05 20.68 -16.64
C MET A 334 0.90 21.29 -17.79
N ARG A 335 0.87 22.62 -17.99
CA ARG A 335 1.62 23.29 -19.05
C ARG A 335 3.04 23.56 -18.62
N THR A 336 3.98 23.37 -19.54
CA THR A 336 5.38 23.76 -19.36
C THR A 336 5.59 25.25 -19.66
N SER A 337 6.82 25.73 -19.51
CA SER A 337 7.19 27.09 -19.94
C SER A 337 7.15 27.31 -21.46
N ILE A 338 7.02 26.25 -22.26
CA ILE A 338 6.97 26.33 -23.72
C ILE A 338 5.51 26.24 -24.20
N LYS A 339 5.14 27.15 -25.09
CA LYS A 339 3.78 27.24 -25.65
C LYS A 339 3.38 25.91 -26.30
N ASN A 340 2.14 25.48 -26.05
CA ASN A 340 1.54 24.25 -26.58
C ASN A 340 2.25 22.95 -26.14
N ILE A 341 3.13 23.00 -25.13
CA ILE A 341 3.80 21.83 -24.57
C ILE A 341 3.39 21.63 -23.11
N PHE A 342 2.86 20.46 -22.83
CA PHE A 342 2.46 19.93 -21.54
C PHE A 342 3.44 18.85 -21.09
N ALA A 343 3.46 18.52 -19.81
CA ALA A 343 4.20 17.38 -19.30
C ALA A 343 3.47 16.75 -18.11
N CYS A 344 3.56 15.42 -17.94
CA CYS A 344 2.89 14.74 -16.83
C CYS A 344 3.62 13.45 -16.38
N GLY A 345 3.39 13.08 -15.11
CA GLY A 345 4.06 11.98 -14.44
C GLY A 345 5.53 12.28 -14.13
N ASP A 346 6.35 11.24 -14.03
CA ASP A 346 7.71 11.35 -13.48
C ASP A 346 8.67 12.23 -14.30
N VAL A 347 8.33 12.74 -15.48
CA VAL A 347 9.21 13.69 -16.17
C VAL A 347 9.14 15.11 -15.59
N CYS A 348 8.04 15.44 -14.91
CA CYS A 348 7.71 16.82 -14.54
C CYS A 348 7.66 17.06 -13.03
N THR A 349 7.69 18.33 -12.66
CA THR A 349 7.62 18.84 -11.30
C THR A 349 6.44 19.79 -11.20
N ALA A 350 5.53 19.52 -10.26
CA ALA A 350 4.37 20.35 -9.99
C ALA A 350 4.81 21.73 -9.46
N GLY A 351 4.47 22.79 -10.19
CA GLY A 351 4.88 24.17 -9.93
C GLY A 351 3.83 25.05 -9.27
N TRP A 352 2.67 24.48 -8.92
CA TRP A 352 1.60 25.19 -8.21
C TRP A 352 1.77 25.08 -6.68
N THR A 353 0.94 25.83 -5.95
CA THR A 353 0.89 25.72 -4.48
C THR A 353 0.10 24.48 -4.10
N PHE A 354 0.71 23.55 -3.37
CA PHE A 354 0.07 22.29 -3.01
C PHE A 354 -0.99 22.49 -1.92
N ALA A 355 -2.06 21.69 -1.99
CA ALA A 355 -2.96 21.50 -0.86
C ALA A 355 -2.19 21.01 0.37
N GLU A 356 -2.70 21.27 1.57
CA GLU A 356 -1.99 20.99 2.83
C GLU A 356 -1.59 19.50 2.95
N HIS A 357 -2.43 18.59 2.48
CA HIS A 357 -2.24 17.14 2.62
C HIS A 357 -1.71 16.47 1.36
N TRP A 358 -1.39 17.22 0.31
CA TRP A 358 -0.79 16.71 -0.91
C TRP A 358 0.69 17.07 -1.02
N PHE A 359 1.43 16.21 -1.71
CA PHE A 359 2.81 16.45 -2.12
C PHE A 359 3.19 15.51 -3.25
N GLN A 360 4.21 15.88 -4.03
CA GLN A 360 4.61 15.11 -5.18
C GLN A 360 5.59 13.98 -4.81
N MET A 361 5.33 12.78 -5.31
CA MET A 361 6.24 11.63 -5.35
C MET A 361 6.19 10.98 -6.74
N ARG A 362 7.25 10.25 -7.09
CA ARG A 362 7.37 9.58 -8.41
C ARG A 362 6.79 8.18 -8.34
N LEU A 363 5.47 8.11 -8.20
CA LEU A 363 4.69 6.90 -7.98
C LEU A 363 3.72 6.67 -9.14
N TRP A 364 3.37 5.41 -9.40
CA TRP A 364 2.44 5.06 -10.47
C TRP A 364 1.06 5.69 -10.29
N SER A 365 0.57 5.82 -9.05
CA SER A 365 -0.73 6.46 -8.76
C SER A 365 -0.74 7.92 -9.22
N GLN A 366 0.28 8.69 -8.84
CA GLN A 366 0.42 10.08 -9.29
C GLN A 366 0.69 10.18 -10.80
N ALA A 367 1.47 9.26 -11.38
CA ALA A 367 1.68 9.24 -12.83
C ALA A 367 0.35 9.07 -13.60
N ARG A 368 -0.54 8.21 -13.13
CA ARG A 368 -1.90 8.06 -13.68
C ARG A 368 -2.72 9.34 -13.49
N GLN A 369 -2.82 9.85 -12.26
CA GLN A 369 -3.60 11.05 -11.92
C GLN A 369 -3.18 12.26 -12.77
N MET A 370 -1.87 12.50 -12.88
CA MET A 370 -1.33 13.56 -13.73
C MET A 370 -1.59 13.30 -15.21
N GLY A 371 -1.49 12.04 -15.69
CA GLY A 371 -1.80 11.68 -17.07
C GLY A 371 -3.27 11.95 -17.43
N TYR A 372 -4.19 11.53 -16.56
CA TYR A 372 -5.63 11.76 -16.71
C TYR A 372 -5.96 13.25 -16.78
N TYR A 373 -5.41 14.01 -15.83
CA TYR A 373 -5.65 15.45 -15.75
C TYR A 373 -4.99 16.22 -16.90
N ALA A 374 -3.80 15.83 -17.34
CA ALA A 374 -3.16 16.43 -18.52
C ALA A 374 -4.01 16.27 -19.77
N GLY A 375 -4.66 15.12 -19.98
CA GLY A 375 -5.58 14.92 -21.09
C GLY A 375 -6.76 15.90 -21.06
N LYS A 376 -7.35 16.13 -19.88
CA LYS A 376 -8.41 17.16 -19.69
C LYS A 376 -7.90 18.57 -19.96
N CYS A 377 -6.70 18.90 -19.49
CA CYS A 377 -6.07 20.21 -19.70
C CYS A 377 -5.83 20.50 -21.19
N MET A 378 -5.30 19.52 -21.94
CA MET A 378 -5.05 19.67 -23.37
C MET A 378 -6.34 19.89 -24.17
N LEU A 379 -7.42 19.18 -23.82
CA LEU A 379 -8.74 19.37 -24.42
C LEU A 379 -9.33 20.75 -24.09
N ALA A 380 -9.30 21.14 -22.82
CA ALA A 380 -9.77 22.47 -22.41
C ALA A 380 -9.00 23.58 -23.12
N TYR A 381 -7.67 23.43 -23.25
CA TYR A 381 -6.85 24.39 -23.99
C TYR A 381 -7.16 24.40 -25.50
N ALA A 382 -7.43 23.24 -26.11
CA ALA A 382 -7.85 23.16 -27.52
C ALA A 382 -9.17 23.91 -27.77
N ASN A 383 -10.09 23.85 -26.81
CA ASN A 383 -11.42 24.45 -26.90
C ASN A 383 -11.49 25.90 -26.39
N ASN A 384 -10.37 26.46 -25.89
CA ASN A 384 -10.31 27.76 -25.19
C ASN A 384 -11.18 27.81 -23.91
N GLU A 385 -11.27 26.69 -23.20
CA GLU A 385 -12.06 26.50 -21.98
C GLU A 385 -11.19 26.41 -20.71
N GLN A 386 -9.91 26.78 -20.79
CA GLN A 386 -8.97 26.64 -19.68
C GLN A 386 -9.42 27.35 -18.38
N ASP A 387 -10.15 28.48 -18.47
CA ASP A 387 -10.60 29.24 -17.31
C ASP A 387 -11.72 28.53 -16.51
N SER A 388 -12.36 27.53 -17.13
CA SER A 388 -13.43 26.73 -16.50
C SER A 388 -12.92 25.44 -15.86
N LEU A 389 -11.63 25.11 -16.05
CA LEU A 389 -11.06 23.86 -15.56
C LEU A 389 -10.55 24.04 -14.13
N ALA A 390 -11.26 23.45 -13.17
CA ALA A 390 -10.75 23.32 -11.81
C ALA A 390 -9.63 22.27 -11.74
N MET A 391 -8.75 22.42 -10.75
CA MET A 391 -7.80 21.37 -10.38
C MET A 391 -8.57 20.10 -9.97
N ASP A 392 -8.06 18.95 -10.39
CA ASP A 392 -8.70 17.67 -10.05
C ASP A 392 -8.55 17.37 -8.54
N PHE A 393 -9.59 16.79 -7.95
CA PHE A 393 -9.65 16.52 -6.51
C PHE A 393 -8.54 15.58 -6.03
N CYS A 394 -7.97 14.76 -6.93
CA CYS A 394 -6.82 13.91 -6.62
C CYS A 394 -5.55 14.66 -6.20
N PHE A 395 -5.50 15.99 -6.37
CA PHE A 395 -4.41 16.85 -5.91
C PHE A 395 -4.65 17.51 -4.53
N GLU A 396 -5.74 17.19 -3.84
CA GLU A 396 -6.05 17.69 -2.48
C GLU A 396 -5.42 16.83 -1.37
N LEU A 397 -5.31 15.52 -1.61
CA LEU A 397 -4.81 14.54 -0.65
C LEU A 397 -3.77 13.64 -1.29
N PHE A 398 -2.63 13.45 -0.64
CA PHE A 398 -1.75 12.34 -0.98
C PHE A 398 -2.41 11.02 -0.56
N ALA A 399 -2.71 10.15 -1.52
CA ALA A 399 -3.16 8.79 -1.27
C ALA A 399 -2.37 7.80 -2.13
N HIS A 400 -1.85 6.75 -1.50
CA HIS A 400 -1.09 5.73 -2.22
C HIS A 400 -1.28 4.35 -1.58
N THR A 401 -1.66 3.39 -2.41
CA THR A 401 -1.77 1.97 -2.05
C THR A 401 -0.67 1.18 -2.76
N THR A 402 0.08 0.38 -2.01
CA THR A 402 1.14 -0.49 -2.50
C THR A 402 1.21 -1.78 -1.66
N LYS A 403 2.15 -2.67 -1.99
CA LYS A 403 2.46 -3.84 -1.19
C LYS A 403 3.94 -3.86 -0.84
N PHE A 404 4.24 -3.97 0.45
CA PHE A 404 5.59 -4.25 0.93
C PHE A 404 5.58 -5.51 1.77
N PHE A 405 6.60 -6.37 1.60
CA PHE A 405 6.71 -7.64 2.33
C PHE A 405 5.44 -8.51 2.27
N ASN A 406 4.76 -8.47 1.11
CA ASN A 406 3.47 -9.13 0.84
C ASN A 406 2.32 -8.70 1.75
N MET A 407 2.35 -7.46 2.25
CA MET A 407 1.25 -6.84 2.98
C MET A 407 0.78 -5.59 2.24
N LYS A 408 -0.53 -5.36 2.25
CA LYS A 408 -1.12 -4.10 1.79
C LYS A 408 -0.58 -2.97 2.65
N VAL A 409 -0.19 -1.88 2.01
CA VAL A 409 0.29 -0.65 2.64
C VAL A 409 -0.46 0.52 2.02
N VAL A 410 -1.13 1.30 2.85
CA VAL A 410 -1.87 2.50 2.46
C VAL A 410 -1.30 3.70 3.20
N LEU A 411 -1.01 4.76 2.44
CA LEU A 411 -0.38 5.98 2.92
C LEU A 411 -1.28 7.15 2.56
N LEU A 412 -1.73 7.89 3.58
CA LEU A 412 -2.66 9.02 3.43
C LEU A 412 -2.06 10.30 4.01
N GLY A 413 -2.28 11.42 3.33
CA GLY A 413 -1.92 12.76 3.80
C GLY A 413 -0.42 12.91 4.09
N LYS A 414 -0.09 13.70 5.12
CA LYS A 414 1.28 13.94 5.58
C LYS A 414 1.77 12.81 6.49
N TYR A 415 1.74 11.58 5.97
CA TYR A 415 2.13 10.39 6.74
C TYR A 415 3.60 10.42 7.19
N HIS A 416 4.52 11.13 6.53
CA HIS A 416 5.97 11.07 6.79
C HIS A 416 6.56 12.40 7.30
N GLU A 417 5.81 13.18 8.07
CA GLU A 417 6.26 14.50 8.52
C GLU A 417 7.55 14.43 9.35
N LYS A 418 8.48 15.38 9.12
CA LYS A 418 9.87 15.23 9.62
C LYS A 418 10.03 15.53 11.11
N ASP A 419 9.13 16.32 11.67
CA ASP A 419 9.16 16.72 13.08
C ASP A 419 8.00 16.09 13.84
N MET A 420 8.05 14.76 13.93
CA MET A 420 7.02 13.94 14.57
C MET A 420 6.69 14.37 16.01
N LYS A 421 7.60 15.07 16.70
CA LYS A 421 7.41 15.58 18.07
C LYS A 421 6.40 16.73 18.18
N LYS A 422 6.00 17.34 17.05
CA LYS A 422 4.97 18.39 16.99
C LYS A 422 3.56 17.85 16.86
N TYR A 423 3.41 16.54 16.69
CA TYR A 423 2.17 15.89 16.34
C TYR A 423 1.85 14.80 17.35
N ASP A 424 0.57 14.64 17.66
CA ASP A 424 0.11 13.51 18.45
C ASP A 424 0.03 12.30 17.53
N ASN A 425 0.71 11.22 17.91
CA ASN A 425 0.81 10.02 17.08
C ASN A 425 0.11 8.87 17.76
N LEU A 426 -1.01 8.47 17.17
CA LEU A 426 -1.81 7.38 17.65
C LEU A 426 -1.39 6.13 16.89
N ILE A 427 -0.86 5.14 17.60
CA ILE A 427 -0.32 3.92 17.00
C ILE A 427 -1.06 2.72 17.57
N ARG A 428 -1.56 1.89 16.66
CA ARG A 428 -2.13 0.57 16.93
C ARG A 428 -1.35 -0.46 16.13
N MET A 429 -0.97 -1.56 16.76
CA MET A 429 -0.22 -2.61 16.07
C MET A 429 -0.61 -3.98 16.57
N THR A 430 -0.96 -4.85 15.64
CA THR A 430 -1.14 -6.28 15.85
C THR A 430 0.01 -7.00 15.15
N PRO A 431 1.01 -7.50 15.89
CA PRO A 431 2.23 -8.07 15.31
C PRO A 431 1.94 -9.09 14.20
N GLY A 432 2.52 -8.86 13.02
CA GLY A 432 2.36 -9.75 11.87
C GLY A 432 1.05 -9.62 11.09
N GLU A 433 0.04 -8.94 11.62
CA GLU A 433 -1.28 -8.80 10.96
C GLU A 433 -1.53 -7.38 10.46
N GLU A 434 -1.47 -6.40 11.36
CA GLU A 434 -1.74 -5.01 11.01
C GLU A 434 -0.89 -4.01 11.79
N TYR A 435 -0.63 -2.87 11.15
CA TYR A 435 -0.04 -1.70 11.80
C TYR A 435 -0.79 -0.46 11.32
N ILE A 436 -1.21 0.35 12.27
CA ILE A 436 -1.98 1.57 12.04
C ILE A 436 -1.26 2.69 12.79
N ARG A 437 -0.95 3.75 12.05
CA ARG A 437 -0.55 5.03 12.64
C ARG A 437 -1.41 6.13 12.10
N ILE A 438 -1.86 7.00 13.00
CA ILE A 438 -2.62 8.21 12.72
C ILE A 438 -1.86 9.36 13.35
N THR A 439 -1.54 10.36 12.52
CA THR A 439 -0.86 11.58 12.94
C THR A 439 -1.90 12.69 13.08
N LEU A 440 -2.03 13.26 14.27
CA LEU A 440 -2.94 14.36 14.57
C LEU A 440 -2.19 15.68 14.70
N LYS A 441 -2.87 16.75 14.28
CA LYS A 441 -2.44 18.14 14.45
C LYS A 441 -3.67 18.93 14.91
N ASP A 442 -3.60 19.52 16.10
CA ASP A 442 -4.70 20.30 16.68
C ASP A 442 -6.04 19.52 16.69
N GLY A 443 -6.00 18.24 17.08
CA GLY A 443 -7.17 17.36 17.11
C GLY A 443 -7.66 16.85 15.74
N ARG A 444 -6.98 17.17 14.62
CA ARG A 444 -7.39 16.76 13.27
C ARG A 444 -6.39 15.81 12.63
N VAL A 445 -6.88 14.89 11.80
CA VAL A 445 -6.02 13.94 11.09
C VAL A 445 -5.18 14.65 10.03
N HIS A 446 -3.86 14.51 10.15
CA HIS A 446 -2.88 15.08 9.24
C HIS A 446 -2.28 14.03 8.29
N GLY A 447 -2.17 12.77 8.73
CA GLY A 447 -1.72 11.68 7.88
C GLY A 447 -1.81 10.31 8.54
N CYS A 448 -1.83 9.26 7.73
CA CYS A 448 -1.99 7.87 8.19
C CYS A 448 -1.03 6.91 7.49
N ILE A 449 -0.60 5.88 8.22
CA ILE A 449 0.01 4.67 7.67
C ILE A 449 -0.87 3.49 8.09
N PHE A 450 -1.40 2.76 7.11
CA PHE A 450 -2.13 1.51 7.34
C PHE A 450 -1.39 0.37 6.67
N ILE A 451 -1.11 -0.68 7.41
CA ILE A 451 -0.43 -1.89 6.96
C ILE A 451 -1.31 -3.07 7.33
N GLY A 452 -1.52 -3.99 6.37
CA GLY A 452 -2.49 -5.08 6.52
C GLY A 452 -3.89 -4.67 6.06
N ASP A 453 -4.86 -5.56 6.32
CA ASP A 453 -6.26 -5.34 5.97
C ASP A 453 -6.98 -4.60 7.11
N THR A 454 -6.80 -3.28 7.17
CA THR A 454 -7.29 -2.45 8.28
C THR A 454 -8.75 -2.01 8.13
N GLU A 455 -9.25 -1.93 6.89
CA GLU A 455 -10.57 -1.39 6.54
C GLU A 455 -10.82 0.07 6.98
N LEU A 456 -9.77 0.80 7.40
CA LEU A 456 -9.87 2.18 7.89
C LEU A 456 -9.68 3.25 6.80
N GLU A 457 -9.31 2.85 5.59
CA GLU A 457 -8.69 3.76 4.63
C GLU A 457 -9.67 4.83 4.12
N GLU A 458 -10.92 4.44 3.81
CA GLU A 458 -11.98 5.37 3.38
C GLU A 458 -12.37 6.34 4.50
N THR A 459 -12.47 5.85 5.74
CA THR A 459 -12.81 6.66 6.91
C THR A 459 -11.77 7.75 7.12
N PHE A 460 -10.49 7.40 7.16
CA PHE A 460 -9.43 8.36 7.44
C PHE A 460 -9.11 9.29 6.27
N GLU A 461 -9.30 8.84 5.03
CA GLU A 461 -9.30 9.74 3.87
C GLU A 461 -10.35 10.86 4.05
N ASN A 462 -11.59 10.50 4.44
CA ASN A 462 -12.64 11.49 4.68
C ASN A 462 -12.34 12.39 5.88
N LEU A 463 -11.74 11.86 6.96
CA LEU A 463 -11.35 12.67 8.12
C LEU A 463 -10.31 13.73 7.75
N ILE A 464 -9.33 13.38 6.91
CA ILE A 464 -8.31 14.32 6.42
C ILE A 464 -8.94 15.35 5.48
N LEU A 465 -9.73 14.92 4.48
CA LEU A 465 -10.30 15.84 3.49
C LEU A 465 -11.28 16.84 4.11
N ASN A 466 -12.13 16.38 5.02
CA ASN A 466 -13.10 17.24 5.70
C ASN A 466 -12.52 17.96 6.91
N GLN A 467 -11.25 17.68 7.26
CA GLN A 467 -10.57 18.21 8.43
C GLN A 467 -11.45 18.05 9.68
N ILE A 468 -11.93 16.85 9.98
CA ILE A 468 -12.82 16.62 11.14
C ILE A 468 -11.98 16.61 12.42
N ASP A 469 -12.48 17.25 13.48
CA ASP A 469 -11.88 17.21 14.81
C ASP A 469 -12.24 15.89 15.49
N VAL A 470 -11.22 15.09 15.78
CA VAL A 470 -11.32 13.75 16.37
C VAL A 470 -10.87 13.72 17.83
N SER A 471 -10.65 14.87 18.48
CA SER A 471 -10.18 14.94 19.87
C SER A 471 -11.08 14.15 20.83
N ALA A 472 -12.40 14.18 20.60
CA ALA A 472 -13.38 13.45 21.41
C ALA A 472 -13.29 11.91 21.26
N TYR A 473 -12.63 11.45 20.20
CA TYR A 473 -12.51 10.05 19.83
C TYR A 473 -11.07 9.53 19.97
N GLU A 474 -10.12 10.35 20.42
CA GLU A 474 -8.70 9.98 20.58
C GLU A 474 -8.52 8.69 21.38
N LEU A 475 -9.21 8.55 22.52
CA LEU A 475 -9.12 7.34 23.34
C LEU A 475 -9.67 6.11 22.62
N GLN A 476 -10.69 6.25 21.77
CA GLN A 476 -11.19 5.14 20.96
C GLN A 476 -10.19 4.79 19.84
N ILE A 477 -9.55 5.79 19.23
CA ILE A 477 -8.47 5.57 18.25
C ILE A 477 -7.26 4.85 18.89
N ILE A 478 -6.94 5.18 20.15
CA ILE A 478 -5.75 4.71 20.88
C ILE A 478 -5.98 3.44 21.71
N SER A 479 -7.24 3.06 22.01
CA SER A 479 -7.59 2.00 22.98
C SER A 479 -7.05 0.59 22.66
N SER A 480 -6.22 0.47 21.63
CA SER A 480 -5.65 -0.76 21.09
C SER A 480 -4.20 -1.06 21.43
N ILE A 481 -3.45 -0.23 22.17
CA ILE A 481 -2.17 -0.56 22.85
C ILE A 481 -1.53 0.78 23.25
N ASP A 482 -1.43 1.00 24.55
CA ASP A 482 -0.45 1.92 25.13
C ASP A 482 0.96 1.33 24.88
N ILE A 483 1.75 1.90 23.98
CA ILE A 483 3.22 1.73 24.01
C ILE A 483 3.82 2.93 24.71
N GLU A 484 3.54 3.16 26.00
CA GLU A 484 4.44 4.00 26.82
C GLU A 484 4.36 3.89 28.35
N GLN A 485 3.58 2.99 28.97
CA GLN A 485 3.43 3.02 30.44
C GLN A 485 3.97 1.86 31.29
N SER A 486 4.51 0.77 30.73
CA SER A 486 5.16 -0.26 31.56
C SER A 486 6.63 -0.48 31.22
N SER A 487 7.50 -0.35 32.24
CA SER A 487 8.95 -0.59 32.14
C SER A 487 9.31 -2.08 32.16
N LEU A 488 8.33 -2.97 32.25
CA LEU A 488 8.51 -4.41 32.36
C LEU A 488 7.84 -5.09 31.16
N THR A 489 8.65 -5.71 30.29
CA THR A 489 8.17 -6.50 29.15
C THR A 489 8.42 -7.98 29.43
N VAL A 490 7.35 -8.77 29.50
CA VAL A 490 7.40 -10.23 29.58
C VAL A 490 7.44 -10.79 28.16
N ILE A 491 8.54 -11.46 27.82
CA ILE A 491 8.75 -12.08 26.50
C ILE A 491 8.46 -13.58 26.60
N GLY A 492 7.63 -14.09 25.70
CA GLY A 492 7.27 -15.49 25.57
C GLY A 492 8.48 -16.37 25.26
N ASP A 493 8.48 -17.58 25.84
CA ASP A 493 9.56 -18.55 25.71
C ASP A 493 9.55 -19.33 24.38
N LYS A 494 8.61 -19.01 23.47
CA LYS A 494 8.36 -19.70 22.20
C LYS A 494 7.91 -21.15 22.34
N ASN A 495 7.56 -21.58 23.55
CA ASN A 495 7.04 -22.91 23.83
C ASN A 495 5.54 -22.84 24.10
N VAL A 496 4.73 -22.80 23.03
CA VAL A 496 3.27 -22.71 23.14
C VAL A 496 2.71 -24.01 23.71
N THR A 497 2.08 -23.93 24.88
CA THR A 497 1.42 -25.05 25.57
C THR A 497 -0.08 -24.82 25.71
N ARG A 498 -0.83 -25.91 25.83
CA ARG A 498 -2.29 -25.88 26.03
C ARG A 498 -2.63 -26.02 27.50
N GLN A 499 -3.49 -25.14 28.01
CA GLN A 499 -4.15 -25.29 29.30
C GLN A 499 -5.66 -25.51 29.09
N SER A 500 -6.21 -26.60 29.65
CA SER A 500 -7.56 -27.08 29.33
C SER A 500 -8.50 -27.12 30.53
N ASN A 501 -9.81 -27.10 30.24
CA ASN A 501 -10.91 -27.30 31.19
C ASN A 501 -10.88 -26.32 32.37
N LEU A 502 -10.59 -25.05 32.08
CA LEU A 502 -10.46 -23.98 33.07
C LEU A 502 -11.82 -23.49 33.63
N ILE A 503 -12.92 -23.90 33.02
CA ILE A 503 -14.28 -23.60 33.49
C ILE A 503 -14.67 -24.58 34.59
N THR A 504 -14.92 -24.04 35.79
CA THR A 504 -15.29 -24.85 36.97
C THR A 504 -16.78 -24.83 37.30
N LYS A 505 -17.54 -23.88 36.74
CA LYS A 505 -18.99 -23.68 36.97
C LYS A 505 -19.66 -23.19 35.68
N SER A 506 -20.97 -23.32 35.58
CA SER A 506 -21.72 -22.71 34.48
C SER A 506 -21.71 -21.19 34.60
N PHE A 507 -21.79 -20.51 33.45
CA PHE A 507 -21.95 -19.06 33.35
C PHE A 507 -22.96 -18.71 32.24
N SER A 508 -23.59 -17.54 32.36
CA SER A 508 -24.47 -16.93 31.34
C SER A 508 -23.89 -15.66 30.71
N LYS A 509 -22.81 -15.12 31.28
CA LYS A 509 -22.15 -13.90 30.78
C LYS A 509 -20.68 -14.14 30.48
N LEU A 510 -20.18 -13.52 29.43
CA LEU A 510 -18.79 -13.59 29.02
C LEU A 510 -18.18 -12.19 29.03
N SER A 511 -17.06 -12.01 29.73
CA SER A 511 -16.28 -10.77 29.74
C SER A 511 -14.85 -11.09 29.35
N ILE A 512 -14.39 -10.56 28.21
CA ILE A 512 -13.04 -10.74 27.72
C ILE A 512 -12.37 -9.38 27.65
N ASN A 513 -11.26 -9.22 28.35
CA ASN A 513 -10.50 -7.98 28.38
C ASN A 513 -8.99 -8.25 28.29
N GLY A 514 -8.43 -8.05 27.10
CA GLY A 514 -7.00 -8.25 26.85
C GLY A 514 -6.70 -8.63 25.41
N PRO A 515 -5.41 -8.86 25.08
CA PRO A 515 -4.95 -9.10 23.72
C PRO A 515 -5.20 -10.55 23.28
N PHE A 516 -6.48 -10.94 23.19
CA PHE A 516 -6.90 -12.32 23.00
C PHE A 516 -7.55 -12.55 21.63
N TYR A 517 -7.19 -13.65 20.97
CA TYR A 517 -7.98 -14.21 19.87
C TYR A 517 -8.88 -15.32 20.40
N CYS A 518 -10.16 -15.01 20.53
CA CYS A 518 -11.15 -15.88 21.13
C CYS A 518 -12.03 -16.52 20.06
N TYR A 519 -12.07 -17.84 20.04
CA TYR A 519 -12.94 -18.65 19.21
C TYR A 519 -14.06 -19.23 20.06
N VAL A 520 -15.30 -18.83 19.78
CA VAL A 520 -16.48 -19.32 20.50
C VAL A 520 -17.20 -20.35 19.67
N THR A 521 -17.45 -21.51 20.25
CA THR A 521 -18.19 -22.61 19.61
C THR A 521 -19.42 -22.91 20.45
N TRP A 522 -20.60 -22.76 19.88
CA TRP A 522 -21.85 -23.22 20.49
C TRP A 522 -21.91 -24.76 20.52
N THR A 523 -22.31 -25.33 21.64
CA THR A 523 -22.48 -26.77 21.81
C THR A 523 -23.54 -27.11 22.87
N ASP A 524 -24.30 -28.18 22.65
CA ASP A 524 -25.19 -28.78 23.66
C ASP A 524 -24.42 -29.52 24.77
N ASN A 525 -23.10 -29.66 24.62
CA ASN A 525 -22.24 -30.31 25.60
C ASN A 525 -21.87 -29.35 26.75
N LYS A 526 -21.14 -29.87 27.74
CA LYS A 526 -20.65 -29.08 28.88
C LYS A 526 -19.77 -27.91 28.39
N GLN A 527 -19.94 -26.75 29.02
CA GLN A 527 -19.08 -25.58 28.80
C GLN A 527 -17.61 -25.91 29.16
N THR A 528 -16.68 -25.66 28.24
CA THR A 528 -15.24 -25.91 28.41
C THR A 528 -14.40 -24.85 27.72
N MET A 529 -13.16 -24.68 28.16
CA MET A 529 -12.24 -23.68 27.62
C MET A 529 -10.82 -24.24 27.52
N ASP A 530 -10.14 -23.90 26.43
CA ASP A 530 -8.73 -24.15 26.20
C ASP A 530 -8.00 -22.84 25.90
N ILE A 531 -6.80 -22.67 26.46
CA ILE A 531 -5.92 -21.53 26.20
C ILE A 531 -4.60 -22.03 25.62
N TYR A 532 -4.15 -21.41 24.54
CA TYR A 532 -2.88 -21.67 23.88
C TYR A 532 -1.99 -20.43 23.94
N THR A 533 -0.95 -20.48 24.76
CA THR A 533 0.06 -19.43 24.85
C THR A 533 1.42 -19.99 25.29
N ASP A 534 2.46 -19.17 25.25
CA ASP A 534 3.80 -19.50 25.73
C ASP A 534 3.76 -19.98 27.18
N ASN A 535 4.59 -20.98 27.51
CA ASN A 535 4.48 -21.66 28.80
C ASN A 535 4.73 -20.72 29.99
N ASN A 536 5.60 -19.72 29.80
CA ASN A 536 5.87 -18.68 30.79
C ASN A 536 4.78 -17.58 30.89
N ILE A 537 3.79 -17.56 30.01
CA ILE A 537 2.74 -16.54 29.96
C ILE A 537 1.42 -17.00 30.61
N HIS A 538 1.14 -18.31 30.67
CA HIS A 538 -0.06 -18.86 31.36
C HIS A 538 -0.33 -18.25 32.75
N PRO A 539 0.67 -18.03 33.64
CA PRO A 539 0.41 -17.48 34.96
C PRO A 539 -0.18 -16.06 34.98
N TYR A 540 -0.07 -15.31 33.88
CA TYR A 540 -0.57 -13.94 33.75
C TYR A 540 -1.97 -13.87 33.16
N VAL A 541 -2.51 -14.97 32.64
CA VAL A 541 -3.88 -15.05 32.14
C VAL A 541 -4.81 -15.37 33.29
N ILE A 542 -5.67 -14.41 33.61
CA ILE A 542 -6.64 -14.48 34.69
C ILE A 542 -7.93 -15.05 34.12
N VAL A 543 -8.34 -16.19 34.66
CA VAL A 543 -9.62 -16.84 34.33
C VAL A 543 -10.36 -17.09 35.62
N HIS A 544 -11.53 -16.47 35.78
CA HIS A 544 -12.37 -16.75 36.93
C HIS A 544 -13.85 -16.54 36.62
N ILE A 545 -14.72 -17.12 37.45
CA ILE A 545 -16.17 -16.98 37.33
C ILE A 545 -16.69 -16.29 38.59
N GLU A 546 -17.21 -15.07 38.43
CA GLU A 546 -17.85 -14.30 39.49
C GLU A 546 -19.30 -13.96 39.09
N GLN A 547 -20.25 -14.20 40.00
CA GLN A 547 -21.67 -13.80 39.84
C GLN A 547 -22.26 -14.11 38.45
N ASP A 548 -21.97 -15.31 37.91
CA ASP A 548 -22.45 -15.82 36.60
C ASP A 548 -21.73 -15.26 35.34
N THR A 549 -20.65 -14.52 35.55
CA THR A 549 -19.77 -13.99 34.49
C THR A 549 -18.47 -14.76 34.45
N LEU A 550 -18.13 -15.32 33.30
CA LEU A 550 -16.77 -15.80 33.01
C LEU A 550 -15.93 -14.59 32.60
N GLU A 551 -14.97 -14.24 33.45
CA GLU A 551 -14.00 -13.18 33.19
C GLU A 551 -12.67 -13.78 32.72
N ILE A 552 -12.21 -13.27 31.58
CA ILE A 552 -10.93 -13.61 30.96
C ILE A 552 -10.16 -12.32 30.79
N ALA A 553 -9.04 -12.19 31.50
CA ALA A 553 -8.20 -11.00 31.45
C ALA A 553 -6.71 -11.34 31.46
N ILE A 554 -5.86 -10.38 31.11
CA ILE A 554 -4.41 -10.48 31.33
C ILE A 554 -4.01 -9.51 32.45
N GLN A 555 -3.04 -9.89 33.27
CA GLN A 555 -2.54 -9.02 34.34
C GLN A 555 -1.88 -7.76 33.75
N PHE A 556 -2.35 -6.56 34.11
CA PHE A 556 -2.01 -5.28 33.47
C PHE A 556 -0.70 -4.60 33.93
N ASP A 557 0.14 -5.25 34.75
CA ASP A 557 1.37 -4.64 35.29
C ASP A 557 2.61 -4.82 34.40
N ALA A 558 2.46 -5.39 33.20
CA ALA A 558 3.55 -5.61 32.24
C ALA A 558 3.07 -5.59 30.78
N ASN A 559 3.99 -5.28 29.85
CA ASN A 559 3.80 -5.49 28.42
C ASN A 559 4.09 -6.95 28.06
N PHE A 560 3.27 -7.58 27.20
CA PHE A 560 3.47 -8.98 26.80
C PHE A 560 3.86 -9.09 25.33
N LYS A 561 4.88 -9.92 25.05
CA LYS A 561 5.18 -10.41 23.71
C LYS A 561 5.03 -11.92 23.71
N PHE A 562 3.94 -12.45 23.19
CA PHE A 562 3.68 -13.88 23.08
C PHE A 562 3.85 -14.36 21.64
N THR A 563 4.21 -15.62 21.48
CA THR A 563 4.19 -16.35 20.22
C THR A 563 2.76 -16.62 19.77
N LYS A 564 1.86 -16.84 20.73
CA LYS A 564 0.45 -17.17 20.48
C LYS A 564 -0.43 -16.81 21.69
N MET A 565 -1.68 -16.40 21.45
CA MET A 565 -2.66 -16.11 22.51
C MET A 565 -4.07 -16.41 22.02
N ASP A 566 -4.36 -17.71 21.86
CA ASP A 566 -5.67 -18.17 21.39
C ASP A 566 -6.46 -18.77 22.55
N ILE A 567 -7.75 -18.44 22.59
CA ILE A 567 -8.72 -19.00 23.53
C ILE A 567 -9.81 -19.69 22.74
N TYR A 568 -10.02 -20.97 23.00
CA TYR A 568 -11.14 -21.72 22.44
C TYR A 568 -12.16 -21.96 23.53
N LEU A 569 -13.33 -21.34 23.38
CA LEU A 569 -14.43 -21.40 24.32
C LEU A 569 -15.58 -22.21 23.71
N TYR A 570 -16.04 -23.22 24.44
CA TYR A 570 -17.19 -24.02 24.08
C TYR A 570 -18.33 -23.65 25.01
N ILE A 571 -19.40 -23.07 24.47
CA ILE A 571 -20.51 -22.48 25.25
C ILE A 571 -21.85 -23.16 24.97
N HIS A 572 -22.72 -23.14 25.98
CA HIS A 572 -24.08 -23.65 25.95
C HIS A 572 -25.08 -22.50 25.67
N PRO A 573 -26.28 -22.74 25.09
CA PRO A 573 -27.25 -21.73 24.63
C PRO A 573 -27.75 -20.66 25.61
N THR A 574 -27.34 -20.66 26.87
CA THR A 574 -27.83 -19.73 27.90
C THR A 574 -26.96 -18.47 28.04
N ILE A 575 -26.17 -18.11 27.02
CA ILE A 575 -25.37 -16.89 27.06
C ILE A 575 -26.26 -15.69 26.73
N ASP A 576 -26.43 -14.81 27.71
CA ASP A 576 -27.29 -13.63 27.62
C ASP A 576 -26.47 -12.35 27.38
N GLU A 577 -25.17 -12.35 27.68
CA GLU A 577 -24.34 -11.14 27.60
C GLU A 577 -22.89 -11.46 27.22
N ILE A 578 -22.36 -10.71 26.25
CA ILE A 578 -20.95 -10.74 25.85
C ILE A 578 -20.40 -9.31 25.94
N PHE A 579 -19.38 -9.15 26.78
CA PHE A 579 -18.59 -7.95 26.91
C PHE A 579 -17.19 -8.20 26.32
N LEU A 580 -16.76 -7.32 25.42
CA LEU A 580 -15.41 -7.30 24.86
C LEU A 580 -14.76 -5.95 25.10
N GLY A 581 -13.54 -5.96 25.62
CA GLY A 581 -12.70 -4.79 25.79
C GLY A 581 -11.22 -5.10 25.63
N GLY A 582 -10.38 -4.07 25.75
CA GLY A 582 -8.97 -4.15 25.42
C GLY A 582 -8.74 -4.38 23.92
N ILE A 583 -7.97 -5.42 23.57
CA ILE A 583 -7.60 -5.76 22.17
C ILE A 583 -8.03 -7.20 21.89
N SER A 584 -9.32 -7.43 21.97
CA SER A 584 -9.86 -8.79 21.84
C SER A 584 -10.53 -8.97 20.49
N THR A 585 -10.19 -10.03 19.76
CA THR A 585 -11.00 -10.50 18.64
C THR A 585 -11.85 -11.67 19.10
N LEU A 586 -13.16 -11.60 18.91
CA LEU A 586 -14.06 -12.72 19.16
C LEU A 586 -14.67 -13.22 17.85
N HIS A 587 -14.49 -14.50 17.57
CA HIS A 587 -15.01 -15.15 16.38
C HIS A 587 -15.83 -16.39 16.76
N SER A 588 -17.10 -16.43 16.37
CA SER A 588 -17.90 -17.65 16.47
C SER A 588 -17.52 -18.65 15.37
N THR A 589 -17.16 -19.88 15.74
CA THR A 589 -16.82 -20.95 14.78
C THR A 589 -18.06 -21.59 14.15
N ASN A 590 -19.22 -21.46 14.80
CA ASN A 590 -20.52 -21.92 14.33
C ASN A 590 -21.63 -20.96 14.79
N VAL A 591 -22.87 -21.28 14.38
CA VAL A 591 -24.05 -20.47 14.72
C VAL A 591 -24.32 -20.53 16.23
N LEU A 592 -24.27 -19.37 16.88
CA LEU A 592 -24.70 -19.19 18.26
C LEU A 592 -26.23 -19.19 18.32
N LYS A 593 -26.77 -20.06 19.17
CA LYS A 593 -28.22 -20.17 19.39
C LYS A 593 -28.60 -19.78 20.80
N THR A 594 -29.60 -18.91 20.92
CA THR A 594 -30.28 -18.64 22.19
C THR A 594 -31.73 -18.22 21.94
N ASP A 595 -32.63 -18.71 22.79
CA ASP A 595 -34.03 -18.31 22.79
C ASP A 595 -34.26 -17.02 23.61
N SER A 596 -33.21 -16.48 24.25
CA SER A 596 -33.24 -15.26 25.05
C SER A 596 -32.73 -14.03 24.27
N LEU A 597 -32.66 -12.89 24.97
CA LEU A 597 -32.00 -11.68 24.48
C LEU A 597 -30.48 -11.85 24.63
N LEU A 598 -29.75 -11.70 23.52
CA LEU A 598 -28.30 -11.55 23.56
C LEU A 598 -27.93 -10.07 23.64
N LYS A 599 -27.16 -9.70 24.66
CA LYS A 599 -26.55 -8.38 24.79
C LYS A 599 -25.10 -8.42 24.35
N LEU A 600 -24.73 -7.49 23.49
CA LEU A 600 -23.34 -7.28 23.07
C LEU A 600 -22.90 -5.90 23.55
N HIS A 601 -21.79 -5.84 24.28
CA HIS A 601 -21.16 -4.58 24.65
C HIS A 601 -19.70 -4.65 24.26
N ILE A 602 -19.38 -3.98 23.15
CA ILE A 602 -18.06 -4.03 22.51
C ILE A 602 -17.46 -2.63 22.62
N GLN A 603 -16.31 -2.53 23.26
CA GLN A 603 -15.61 -1.27 23.48
C GLN A 603 -14.13 -1.43 23.17
N ASP A 604 -13.36 -0.38 23.41
CA ASP A 604 -11.91 -0.35 23.18
C ASP A 604 -11.57 -0.71 21.71
N THR A 605 -10.64 -1.63 21.44
CA THR A 605 -10.31 -2.05 20.07
C THR A 605 -10.64 -3.51 19.82
N SER A 606 -11.82 -3.88 20.31
CA SER A 606 -12.33 -5.23 20.11
C SER A 606 -13.05 -5.36 18.78
N SER A 607 -12.73 -6.44 18.07
CA SER A 607 -13.38 -6.86 16.83
C SER A 607 -14.25 -8.08 17.08
N LEU A 608 -15.35 -8.18 16.34
CA LEU A 608 -16.37 -9.20 16.59
C LEU A 608 -16.85 -9.81 15.27
N ILE A 609 -16.83 -11.13 15.16
CA ILE A 609 -17.45 -11.86 14.04
C ILE A 609 -18.37 -12.94 14.63
N LEU A 610 -19.69 -12.70 14.58
CA LEU A 610 -20.68 -13.64 15.08
C LEU A 610 -21.63 -14.14 14.00
N GLN A 611 -21.85 -15.45 14.02
CA GLN A 611 -22.94 -16.14 13.35
C GLN A 611 -24.05 -16.39 14.37
N LEU A 612 -25.26 -15.90 14.09
CA LEU A 612 -26.37 -15.82 15.04
C LEU A 612 -27.62 -16.53 14.52
N ASP A 613 -28.32 -17.21 15.42
CA ASP A 613 -29.71 -17.66 15.27
C ASP A 613 -30.38 -17.49 16.63
N ILE A 614 -30.83 -16.26 16.90
CA ILE A 614 -31.24 -15.79 18.22
C ILE A 614 -32.61 -15.12 18.19
N PHE A 615 -33.27 -14.99 19.33
CA PHE A 615 -34.59 -14.36 19.38
C PHE A 615 -34.52 -12.82 19.32
N ASN A 616 -33.69 -12.19 20.17
CA ASN A 616 -33.51 -10.74 20.23
C ASN A 616 -32.02 -10.36 20.37
N LEU A 617 -31.66 -9.19 19.84
CA LEU A 617 -30.32 -8.61 19.93
C LEU A 617 -30.37 -7.19 20.49
N ASP A 618 -29.49 -6.89 21.45
CA ASP A 618 -29.22 -5.54 21.94
C ASP A 618 -27.70 -5.32 21.92
N ALA A 619 -27.22 -4.54 20.95
CA ALA A 619 -25.81 -4.39 20.66
C ALA A 619 -25.36 -2.94 20.80
N LEU A 620 -24.35 -2.72 21.63
CA LEU A 620 -23.69 -1.44 21.85
C LEU A 620 -22.22 -1.55 21.42
N PHE A 621 -21.88 -0.79 20.38
CA PHE A 621 -20.55 -0.73 19.79
C PHE A 621 -19.94 0.64 20.07
N LEU A 622 -18.99 0.67 21.00
CA LEU A 622 -18.16 1.82 21.37
C LEU A 622 -16.71 1.64 20.89
N SER A 623 -16.40 0.56 20.18
CA SER A 623 -15.04 0.17 19.82
C SER A 623 -14.51 0.84 18.55
N ALA A 624 -13.19 0.80 18.39
CA ALA A 624 -12.46 1.15 17.16
C ALA A 624 -12.14 -0.06 16.24
N GLY A 625 -12.77 -1.21 16.53
CA GLY A 625 -12.61 -2.47 15.81
C GLY A 625 -13.74 -2.72 14.82
N THR A 626 -13.58 -3.73 13.96
CA THR A 626 -14.61 -4.10 12.98
C THR A 626 -15.59 -5.10 13.58
N THR A 627 -16.88 -4.94 13.26
CA THR A 627 -17.91 -5.88 13.67
C THR A 627 -18.59 -6.48 12.46
N LYS A 628 -18.76 -7.80 12.46
CA LYS A 628 -19.54 -8.55 11.48
C LYS A 628 -20.59 -9.43 12.16
N LEU A 629 -21.85 -9.22 11.81
CA LEU A 629 -22.99 -10.00 12.28
C LEU A 629 -23.66 -10.70 11.11
N ILE A 630 -23.80 -12.02 11.21
CA ILE A 630 -24.32 -12.88 10.14
C ILE A 630 -25.41 -13.78 10.72
N GLY A 631 -26.50 -14.02 9.98
CA GLY A 631 -27.51 -15.01 10.35
C GLY A 631 -28.88 -14.40 10.64
N HIS A 632 -29.58 -14.84 11.68
CA HIS A 632 -30.97 -14.50 11.96
C HIS A 632 -31.19 -13.96 13.38
N VAL A 633 -31.96 -12.86 13.47
CA VAL A 633 -32.58 -12.36 14.71
C VAL A 633 -34.09 -12.39 14.51
N ASN A 634 -34.78 -13.28 15.22
CA ASN A 634 -36.16 -13.67 14.90
C ASN A 634 -37.23 -12.60 15.17
N ASP A 635 -36.95 -11.63 16.04
CA ASP A 635 -37.89 -10.58 16.42
C ASP A 635 -37.27 -9.17 16.28
N LYS A 636 -36.46 -8.73 17.24
CA LYS A 636 -35.92 -7.36 17.28
C LYS A 636 -34.39 -7.31 17.44
N ALA A 637 -33.74 -6.44 16.66
CA ALA A 637 -32.36 -6.02 16.88
C ALA A 637 -32.27 -4.52 17.20
N ILE A 638 -31.56 -4.15 18.26
CA ILE A 638 -31.18 -2.78 18.58
C ILE A 638 -29.67 -2.68 18.39
N ILE A 639 -29.22 -1.76 17.52
CA ILE A 639 -27.82 -1.54 17.20
C ILE A 639 -27.48 -0.09 17.48
N LYS A 640 -26.65 0.13 18.51
CA LYS A 640 -26.13 1.44 18.88
C LYS A 640 -24.65 1.47 18.57
N TYR A 641 -24.21 2.46 17.81
CA TYR A 641 -22.84 2.62 17.38
C TYR A 641 -22.35 4.04 17.66
N ASP A 642 -21.33 4.14 18.50
CA ASP A 642 -20.71 5.40 18.95
C ASP A 642 -19.17 5.25 19.04
N GLY A 643 -18.62 4.42 18.14
CA GLY A 643 -17.20 4.08 18.04
C GLY A 643 -16.55 4.55 16.73
N ILE A 644 -15.47 3.88 16.31
CA ILE A 644 -14.75 4.14 15.05
C ILE A 644 -14.63 2.84 14.25
N GLY A 645 -14.87 2.87 12.94
CA GLY A 645 -14.80 1.67 12.09
C GLY A 645 -16.16 1.05 11.79
N ASP A 646 -16.19 -0.06 11.06
CA ASP A 646 -17.40 -0.50 10.37
C ASP A 646 -18.17 -1.61 11.11
N VAL A 647 -19.50 -1.55 11.01
CA VAL A 647 -20.42 -2.61 11.47
C VAL A 647 -21.11 -3.21 10.24
N ASP A 648 -20.63 -4.38 9.79
CA ASP A 648 -21.22 -5.17 8.71
C ASP A 648 -22.28 -6.14 9.26
N ALA A 649 -23.54 -5.73 9.18
CA ALA A 649 -24.72 -6.57 9.40
C ALA A 649 -25.49 -6.79 8.08
N SER A 650 -24.81 -6.72 6.93
CA SER A 650 -25.45 -6.91 5.62
C SER A 650 -26.10 -8.29 5.51
N GLN A 651 -25.45 -9.32 6.08
CA GLN A 651 -25.94 -10.70 6.07
C GLN A 651 -26.75 -11.08 7.32
N LEU A 652 -27.22 -10.10 8.09
CA LEU A 652 -28.10 -10.31 9.23
C LEU A 652 -29.56 -10.10 8.81
N PHE A 653 -30.38 -11.14 9.00
CA PHE A 653 -31.82 -11.09 8.74
C PHE A 653 -32.60 -10.81 10.02
N CYS A 654 -33.45 -9.80 10.02
CA CYS A 654 -34.26 -9.44 11.18
C CYS A 654 -35.61 -8.84 10.79
N LYS A 655 -36.66 -9.09 11.58
CA LYS A 655 -37.98 -8.47 11.33
C LYS A 655 -37.93 -6.97 11.58
N PHE A 656 -37.41 -6.55 12.73
CA PHE A 656 -37.35 -5.13 13.09
C PHE A 656 -35.96 -4.73 13.58
N VAL A 657 -35.40 -3.66 13.00
CA VAL A 657 -34.11 -3.12 13.44
C VAL A 657 -34.20 -1.64 13.82
N ASP A 658 -33.62 -1.32 14.98
CA ASP A 658 -33.48 0.04 15.52
C ASP A 658 -32.00 0.43 15.53
N ILE A 659 -31.63 1.46 14.77
CA ILE A 659 -30.22 1.88 14.59
C ILE A 659 -30.03 3.31 15.12
N GLU A 660 -29.10 3.46 16.06
CA GLU A 660 -28.55 4.76 16.48
C GLU A 660 -27.05 4.81 16.15
N ALA A 661 -26.68 5.65 15.18
CA ALA A 661 -25.32 5.76 14.66
C ALA A 661 -24.75 7.17 14.93
N ASN A 662 -23.89 7.30 15.93
CA ASN A 662 -23.28 8.57 16.34
C ASN A 662 -21.75 8.61 16.12
N GLY A 663 -21.13 7.45 15.84
CA GLY A 663 -19.68 7.28 15.68
C GLY A 663 -19.09 7.63 14.31
N LEU A 664 -17.80 7.33 14.11
CA LEU A 664 -17.00 7.57 12.90
C LEU A 664 -16.81 6.27 12.08
N GLY A 665 -17.78 5.94 11.23
CA GLY A 665 -17.71 4.74 10.39
C GLY A 665 -18.98 4.43 9.62
N THR A 666 -18.99 3.28 8.97
CA THR A 666 -20.13 2.79 8.18
C THR A 666 -20.85 1.64 8.87
N ILE A 667 -22.17 1.75 8.99
CA ILE A 667 -23.04 0.62 9.36
C ILE A 667 -23.74 0.12 8.11
N TRP A 668 -23.63 -1.18 7.82
CA TRP A 668 -24.27 -1.80 6.68
C TRP A 668 -25.31 -2.82 7.11
N ILE A 669 -26.55 -2.70 6.63
CA ILE A 669 -27.63 -3.63 6.93
C ILE A 669 -28.47 -3.93 5.68
N THR A 670 -28.79 -5.19 5.38
CA THR A 670 -29.59 -5.49 4.17
C THR A 670 -30.73 -6.50 4.31
N GLY A 671 -30.79 -7.29 5.38
CA GLY A 671 -31.74 -8.39 5.53
C GLY A 671 -33.02 -8.07 6.33
N THR A 672 -33.62 -6.89 6.21
CA THR A 672 -34.63 -6.44 7.22
C THR A 672 -36.02 -6.09 6.67
N GLU A 673 -37.08 -6.46 7.40
CA GLU A 673 -38.46 -6.09 7.03
C GLU A 673 -38.74 -4.63 7.38
N GLU A 674 -38.56 -4.24 8.63
CA GLU A 674 -38.81 -2.88 9.14
C GLU A 674 -37.55 -2.28 9.80
N CYS A 675 -37.29 -0.99 9.56
CA CYS A 675 -36.14 -0.30 10.14
C CYS A 675 -36.43 1.13 10.65
N ILE A 676 -35.87 1.50 11.81
CA ILE A 676 -35.73 2.90 12.31
C ILE A 676 -34.24 3.25 12.30
N ILE A 677 -33.89 4.40 11.73
CA ILE A 677 -32.48 4.82 11.61
C ILE A 677 -32.33 6.27 12.10
N LYS A 678 -31.43 6.47 13.05
CA LYS A 678 -30.96 7.76 13.52
C LYS A 678 -29.45 7.85 13.30
N ALA A 679 -29.00 8.79 12.48
CA ALA A 679 -27.60 9.00 12.16
C ALA A 679 -27.19 10.44 12.53
N GLU A 680 -26.12 10.57 13.31
CA GLU A 680 -25.55 11.84 13.77
C GLU A 680 -24.05 11.91 13.46
N GLY A 681 -23.46 13.11 13.53
CA GLY A 681 -22.02 13.30 13.32
C GLY A 681 -21.62 13.14 11.85
N VAL A 682 -20.77 12.16 11.56
CA VAL A 682 -20.28 11.82 10.20
C VAL A 682 -20.52 10.33 9.85
N SER A 683 -21.39 9.66 10.61
CA SER A 683 -21.72 8.26 10.39
C SER A 683 -22.40 8.03 9.03
N ILE A 684 -22.12 6.88 8.41
CA ILE A 684 -22.79 6.45 7.18
C ILE A 684 -23.59 5.19 7.47
N VAL A 685 -24.90 5.22 7.26
CA VAL A 685 -25.76 4.03 7.36
C VAL A 685 -26.19 3.61 5.97
N ARG A 686 -25.67 2.47 5.51
CA ARG A 686 -26.08 1.79 4.27
C ARG A 686 -27.16 0.76 4.61
N TYR A 687 -28.34 0.90 4.02
CA TYR A 687 -29.48 0.04 4.38
C TYR A 687 -30.23 -0.54 3.17
N ASN A 688 -30.76 -1.75 3.33
CA ASN A 688 -31.82 -2.32 2.50
C ASN A 688 -32.87 -2.92 3.45
N CYS A 689 -34.02 -2.24 3.54
CA CYS A 689 -35.15 -2.65 4.37
C CYS A 689 -36.47 -2.43 3.62
N THR A 690 -37.47 -3.27 3.87
CA THR A 690 -38.75 -3.19 3.13
C THR A 690 -39.51 -1.91 3.48
N ASN A 691 -39.54 -1.54 4.77
CA ASN A 691 -40.16 -0.32 5.26
C ASN A 691 -39.22 0.43 6.21
N ILE A 692 -38.94 1.71 5.92
CA ILE A 692 -38.18 2.60 6.80
C ILE A 692 -39.10 3.60 7.51
N HIS A 693 -38.94 3.73 8.83
CA HIS A 693 -39.77 4.59 9.66
C HIS A 693 -38.96 5.78 10.20
N ASN A 694 -39.35 7.01 9.80
CA ASN A 694 -38.84 8.29 10.32
C ASN A 694 -37.30 8.40 10.42
N PRO A 695 -36.54 8.26 9.31
CA PRO A 695 -35.09 8.40 9.36
C PRO A 695 -34.69 9.80 9.81
N GLN A 696 -33.75 9.90 10.75
CA GLN A 696 -33.23 11.16 11.28
C GLN A 696 -31.75 11.29 10.93
N VAL A 697 -31.37 12.43 10.38
CA VAL A 697 -29.98 12.76 10.04
C VAL A 697 -29.64 14.11 10.65
N THR A 698 -28.53 14.17 11.40
CA THR A 698 -27.96 15.43 11.89
C THR A 698 -26.46 15.51 11.57
N GLY A 699 -25.93 16.73 11.39
CA GLY A 699 -24.52 16.92 11.02
C GLY A 699 -24.21 16.58 9.56
N LEU A 700 -23.09 15.89 9.34
CA LEU A 700 -22.59 15.41 8.04
C LEU A 700 -22.94 13.93 7.76
N ALA A 701 -23.70 13.29 8.64
CA ALA A 701 -24.09 11.90 8.52
C ALA A 701 -24.92 11.62 7.26
N LYS A 702 -24.90 10.38 6.78
CA LYS A 702 -25.62 9.96 5.58
C LYS A 702 -26.38 8.66 5.82
N ILE A 703 -27.61 8.60 5.32
CA ILE A 703 -28.39 7.36 5.22
C ILE A 703 -28.55 7.05 3.74
N ILE A 704 -28.05 5.89 3.29
CA ILE A 704 -27.91 5.52 1.88
C ILE A 704 -28.64 4.20 1.63
N PRO A 705 -29.68 4.17 0.77
CA PRO A 705 -30.32 2.93 0.34
C PRO A 705 -29.39 2.13 -0.60
N VAL A 706 -29.42 0.80 -0.52
CA VAL A 706 -28.53 -0.13 -1.25
C VAL A 706 -29.28 -1.15 -2.10
#